data_AF-A0A8C3NI57-F1
#
_entry.id   AF-A0A8C3NI57-F1
#
_cell.length_a   1.000
_cell.length_b   1.000
_cell.length_c   1.000
_cell.angle_alpha   90.00
_cell.angle_beta   90.00
_cell.angle_gamma   90.00
#
_symmetry.space_group_name_H-M   'P 1'
#
loop_
_entity.id
_entity.type
_entity.pdbx_description
1 polymer ?
#
loop_
_entity_poly.entity_id
_entity_poly.type
_entity_poly.pdbx_seq_one_letter_code
_entity_poly.pdbx_strand_id
1 'polypeptide(L)'
;VCGLSLFLHVGWLFSNSTVFFVISCYFSFQKKVADSPDAILRNGLNNRYRVLEVSVIQRNGSDPEKHLAITASPSLEDRELCILRNGWESVPVVPGDIVHLEGQCSSGTWVINAQSGYLVLYPDLLLSGTTISSSIRCMRRAVLSERFRSGSPQMLVGTILHDIFQQSITNDLTQEKVQELANKIVYGQKYLKEMYLLNMKQAQIMQEIEEYLPSFFKWAEDFMHNPANQNKMQLKLSNGGKPEDVSSKIEVVDILDIEENIWSPRFGLKGKIDVTARVKIHCQSGAQSRVMPLELKSGKESNSIEHRSQVILYTLLSLERRADPEAGFLLYLKTGTMYPVSGARMDRRELMKLRNHVAFYLTHSTYKSDVGRQNSQLAALPPVIDDSQTCKYCSQMHNCFLYSRAVEQKMASVAFPPALVPVIDRETQHLKPSHLEYFSLWYLMLTLELQSGEHKKGYKNIWMTPSLEREKAGDCVGNMIRVDEVHEVSEGQYLHFFQRRNGAISGTNLLVGDRVVVSGEEKGLLGLATGYVREVSGTKVSCLLGRNLSNLPKNTVFRLDHDEGDVGTGVPFKNLSKLMKDCPVSERLRNLIIDFQKPCFIQHLSSVLPPEAKETVANILKGLNKPQKQAMKQVLLSKDYTLIVGMPGTGKTTTICALVRILSACGFSVLLTSFTHTAVDNVLLKLAKFKKVHPDIQKYTEEEICRSRSIKSVTDLEEVYNSQPVVATSCMGVNHPIFAQKQFDFCIVDEASQISQLVCLGPLFCSKRFVLVGDHQQLPPLVLNAEARDLGMSESLFKRLEQNQNAVVQLTVQYRMNSKIMSLSNMLVYEGKLECGSEKVSNATVNLPNLKKLKLDLGDASKSWLKEVLDPDTPVCFLNTEKVPAPEHAEKGGISNVTEAKIVLFLTSLFIKAGCKPSDIGIISPYRHQLKTITDLMAKWKENRVEVNTVDKYQGRDKSIIIVSFVRNSIDENLGSLLKDWRRLNVAITRAKHKLVMVGCVPSLCCYPPLEKLLCHLQSQAMISFFSIIHKCNIL
;
A
#
# COMPACT_ATOMS: atom_id res chain seq x y z
N VAL A 1 -34.86 20.88 52.82
CA VAL A 1 -34.40 22.27 53.07
C VAL A 1 -33.05 22.41 52.36
N CYS A 2 -33.07 22.41 51.02
CA CYS A 2 -32.91 23.58 50.12
C CYS A 2 -31.45 24.08 50.08
N GLY A 3 -30.70 24.07 48.98
CA GLY A 3 -31.08 23.99 47.57
C GLY A 3 -30.10 23.20 46.70
N LEU A 4 -30.70 22.35 45.87
CA LEU A 4 -30.10 21.53 44.82
C LEU A 4 -30.92 21.83 43.56
N SER A 5 -30.66 22.94 42.88
CA SER A 5 -31.11 23.19 41.50
C SER A 5 -30.48 24.46 40.93
N LEU A 6 -30.01 24.35 39.68
CA LEU A 6 -29.41 25.36 38.77
C LEU A 6 -27.88 25.32 38.70
N PHE A 7 -27.36 24.45 37.84
CA PHE A 7 -26.46 24.78 36.71
C PHE A 7 -26.18 23.50 35.89
N LEU A 8 -27.20 23.04 35.18
CA LEU A 8 -27.08 22.16 34.01
C LEU A 8 -27.04 23.09 32.79
N HIS A 9 -25.90 23.18 32.09
CA HIS A 9 -25.76 23.40 30.63
C HIS A 9 -24.34 23.84 30.20
N VAL A 10 -23.28 23.11 30.56
CA VAL A 10 -22.05 22.95 29.72
C VAL A 10 -21.43 21.60 30.11
N GLY A 11 -21.48 20.62 29.21
CA GLY A 11 -21.10 19.23 29.48
C GLY A 11 -19.60 19.02 29.70
N TRP A 12 -19.23 18.71 30.95
CA TRP A 12 -17.99 18.02 31.29
C TRP A 12 -18.23 16.50 31.16
N LEU A 13 -17.66 15.88 30.13
CA LEU A 13 -17.51 14.42 30.01
C LEU A 13 -16.02 14.11 29.85
N PHE A 14 -15.28 14.16 30.96
CA PHE A 14 -14.03 13.42 31.10
C PHE A 14 -14.10 12.66 32.42
N SER A 15 -14.43 11.37 32.33
CA SER A 15 -14.48 10.45 33.47
C SER A 15 -13.08 10.14 34.00
N ASN A 16 -12.95 10.03 35.32
CA ASN A 16 -11.76 9.64 36.09
C ASN A 16 -11.10 8.29 35.68
N SER A 17 -11.63 7.58 34.68
CA SER A 17 -11.12 6.31 34.15
C SER A 17 -9.81 6.44 33.38
N THR A 18 -9.50 7.62 32.82
CA THR A 18 -8.25 7.86 32.05
C THR A 18 -7.01 7.77 32.93
N VAL A 19 -7.13 8.08 34.22
CA VAL A 19 -5.99 8.10 35.16
C VAL A 19 -5.52 6.68 35.51
N PHE A 20 -6.43 5.71 35.62
CA PHE A 20 -6.08 4.32 35.95
C PHE A 20 -5.47 3.54 34.78
N PHE A 21 -5.85 3.84 33.54
CA PHE A 21 -5.26 3.20 32.36
C PHE A 21 -3.80 3.62 32.14
N VAL A 22 -3.45 4.87 32.48
CA VAL A 22 -2.08 5.41 32.39
C VAL A 22 -1.14 4.76 33.40
N ILE A 23 -1.63 4.37 34.59
CA ILE A 23 -0.80 3.80 35.66
C ILE A 23 -0.42 2.34 35.38
N SER A 24 -1.33 1.52 34.84
CA SER A 24 -1.01 0.12 34.48
C SER A 24 -0.07 0.02 33.28
N CYS A 25 -0.04 1.01 32.38
CA CYS A 25 0.94 1.07 31.30
C CYS A 25 2.31 1.60 31.77
N TYR A 26 2.40 2.26 32.93
CA TYR A 26 3.61 2.99 33.34
C TYR A 26 4.85 2.09 33.55
N PHE A 27 4.67 0.83 33.97
CA PHE A 27 5.79 -0.07 34.30
C PHE A 27 6.31 -0.92 33.12
N SER A 28 5.53 -1.09 32.04
CA SER A 28 5.95 -1.87 30.87
C SER A 28 6.86 -1.07 29.90
N PHE A 29 6.84 0.26 29.99
CA PHE A 29 7.43 1.16 28.99
C PHE A 29 8.89 1.59 29.24
N GLN A 30 9.50 1.27 30.40
CA GLN A 30 10.92 1.57 30.65
C GLN A 30 11.87 0.89 29.64
N LYS A 31 11.45 -0.19 28.98
CA LYS A 31 12.24 -0.85 27.92
C LYS A 31 12.23 -0.15 26.56
N LYS A 32 11.27 0.76 26.30
CA LYS A 32 11.07 1.39 24.97
C LYS A 32 12.07 2.51 24.64
N VAL A 33 12.77 3.04 25.64
CA VAL A 33 13.74 4.15 25.47
C VAL A 33 14.93 3.74 24.58
N ALA A 34 15.24 2.44 24.51
CA ALA A 34 16.36 1.89 23.74
C ALA A 34 16.00 1.41 22.30
N ASP A 35 14.72 1.20 21.97
CA ASP A 35 14.32 0.39 20.79
C ASP A 35 13.90 1.19 19.53
N SER A 36 14.06 2.52 19.49
CA SER A 36 13.89 3.29 18.23
C SER A 36 15.21 3.91 17.74
N PRO A 37 16.12 3.12 17.14
CA PRO A 37 17.42 3.62 16.67
C PRO A 37 17.33 4.60 15.47
N ASP A 38 16.17 4.75 14.81
CA ASP A 38 16.04 5.46 13.51
C ASP A 38 15.36 6.85 13.58
N ALA A 39 15.15 7.43 14.76
CA ALA A 39 14.55 8.77 14.86
C ALA A 39 15.61 9.86 14.62
N ILE A 40 15.49 10.64 13.54
CA ILE A 40 16.34 11.80 13.29
C ILE A 40 15.91 12.92 14.25
N LEU A 41 16.63 13.06 15.36
CA LEU A 41 16.44 14.12 16.35
C LEU A 41 17.19 15.38 15.93
N ARG A 42 16.59 16.56 16.14
CA ARG A 42 17.21 17.86 15.84
C ARG A 42 16.43 19.04 16.41
N ASN A 43 17.09 20.19 16.42
CA ASN A 43 16.52 21.50 16.74
C ASN A 43 16.02 22.26 15.49
N GLY A 44 15.46 23.45 15.70
CA GLY A 44 15.03 24.38 14.65
C GLY A 44 13.56 24.27 14.26
N LEU A 45 13.22 24.74 13.06
CA LEU A 45 11.83 24.82 12.58
C LEU A 45 11.14 23.45 12.49
N ASN A 46 11.89 22.40 12.13
CA ASN A 46 11.40 21.03 12.07
C ASN A 46 12.00 20.19 13.21
N ASN A 47 11.99 20.74 14.43
CA ASN A 47 12.56 20.08 15.60
C ASN A 47 11.87 18.72 15.87
N ARG A 48 12.65 17.78 16.39
CA ARG A 48 12.21 16.45 16.83
C ARG A 48 12.90 16.15 18.14
N TYR A 49 12.09 16.07 19.19
CA TYR A 49 12.53 15.76 20.53
C TYR A 49 12.04 14.38 20.93
N ARG A 50 12.92 13.60 21.56
CA ARG A 50 12.56 12.37 22.25
C ARG A 50 12.21 12.71 23.69
N VAL A 51 11.09 12.17 24.19
CA VAL A 51 10.67 12.28 25.58
C VAL A 51 11.42 11.22 26.40
N LEU A 52 12.15 11.65 27.41
CA LEU A 52 12.94 10.79 28.29
C LEU A 52 12.15 10.44 29.56
N GLU A 53 11.53 11.44 30.18
CA GLU A 53 10.81 11.30 31.44
C GLU A 53 9.55 12.17 31.42
N VAL A 54 8.52 11.72 32.13
CA VAL A 54 7.24 12.44 32.28
C VAL A 54 6.91 12.49 33.77
N SER A 55 6.66 13.68 34.31
CA SER A 55 6.22 13.85 35.69
C SER A 55 5.02 14.79 35.75
N VAL A 56 4.06 14.48 36.63
CA VAL A 56 2.89 15.33 36.89
C VAL A 56 3.10 15.99 38.24
N ILE A 57 3.15 17.32 38.25
CA ILE A 57 3.38 18.12 39.45
C ILE A 57 2.07 18.80 39.83
N GLN A 58 1.59 18.52 41.03
CA GLN A 58 0.42 19.17 41.61
C GLN A 58 0.88 19.96 42.83
N ARG A 59 0.88 21.30 42.74
CA ARG A 59 1.14 22.17 43.91
C ARG A 59 -0.19 22.53 44.56
N ASN A 60 -0.21 22.59 45.89
CA ASN A 60 -1.42 22.92 46.66
C ASN A 60 -2.06 24.23 46.16
N GLY A 61 -3.28 24.15 45.64
CA GLY A 61 -4.05 25.30 45.17
C GLY A 61 -3.80 25.75 43.71
N SER A 62 -2.97 25.05 42.92
CA SER A 62 -2.73 25.36 41.50
C SER A 62 -3.20 24.24 40.57
N ASP A 63 -3.53 24.58 39.32
CA ASP A 63 -3.78 23.61 38.25
C ASP A 63 -2.60 22.64 38.09
N PRO A 64 -2.86 21.35 37.79
CA PRO A 64 -1.79 20.37 37.58
C PRO A 64 -0.91 20.74 36.38
N GLU A 65 0.40 20.56 36.52
CA GLU A 65 1.37 20.73 35.44
C GLU A 65 1.95 19.37 35.04
N LYS A 66 2.24 19.19 33.75
CA LYS A 66 3.02 18.04 33.27
C LYS A 66 4.38 18.49 32.76
N HIS A 67 5.44 17.94 33.33
CA HIS A 67 6.83 18.25 33.03
C HIS A 67 7.42 17.10 32.21
N LEU A 68 8.06 17.43 31.10
CA LEU A 68 8.70 16.47 30.19
C LEU A 68 10.18 16.78 30.14
N ALA A 69 11.02 15.80 30.46
CA ALA A 69 12.43 15.87 30.11
C ALA A 69 12.57 15.39 28.66
N ILE A 70 13.13 16.22 27.79
CA ILE A 70 13.22 15.96 26.36
C ILE A 70 14.65 16.15 25.84
N THR A 71 14.98 15.51 24.72
CA THR A 71 16.28 15.69 24.07
C THR A 71 16.15 15.69 22.54
N ALA A 72 16.88 16.57 21.88
CA ALA A 72 17.05 16.59 20.44
C ALA A 72 18.39 15.98 19.99
N SER A 73 19.22 15.51 20.94
CA SER A 73 20.51 14.89 20.64
C SER A 73 20.39 13.36 20.64
N PRO A 74 21.00 12.67 19.65
CA PRO A 74 21.14 11.22 19.68
C PRO A 74 21.94 10.70 20.88
N SER A 75 22.84 11.51 21.48
CA SER A 75 23.64 11.12 22.65
C SER A 75 22.82 11.06 23.95
N LEU A 76 21.58 11.58 23.94
CA LEU A 76 20.68 11.69 25.10
C LEU A 76 21.21 12.54 26.27
N GLU A 77 22.34 13.23 26.09
CA GLU A 77 22.99 14.05 27.13
C GLU A 77 22.36 15.45 27.26
N ASP A 78 21.95 16.05 26.13
CA ASP A 78 21.32 17.38 26.11
C ASP A 78 19.85 17.30 26.53
N ARG A 79 19.59 17.52 27.82
CA ARG A 79 18.24 17.55 28.38
C ARG A 79 17.68 18.97 28.37
N GLU A 80 16.53 19.13 27.73
CA GLU A 80 15.68 20.31 27.82
C GLU A 80 14.43 19.96 28.64
N LEU A 81 13.80 20.98 29.23
CA LEU A 81 12.56 20.84 30.00
C LEU A 81 11.38 21.39 29.19
N CYS A 82 10.29 20.64 29.09
CA CYS A 82 9.03 21.13 28.54
C CYS A 82 7.91 21.05 29.59
N ILE A 83 7.27 22.18 29.87
CA ILE A 83 6.21 22.32 30.86
C ILE A 83 4.88 22.54 30.14
N LEU A 84 3.92 21.66 30.40
CA LEU A 84 2.56 21.70 29.86
C LEU A 84 1.57 22.16 30.93
N ARG A 85 0.75 23.15 30.59
CA ARG A 85 -0.26 23.78 31.48
C ARG A 85 -1.60 24.00 30.80
N ASN A 86 -2.63 24.29 31.59
CA ASN A 86 -3.94 24.78 31.15
C ASN A 86 -4.62 23.88 30.10
N GLY A 87 -4.70 22.59 30.39
CA GLY A 87 -5.28 21.56 29.55
C GLY A 87 -4.24 20.80 28.72
N TRP A 88 -3.03 21.33 28.49
CA TRP A 88 -1.98 20.60 27.77
C TRP A 88 -1.41 19.42 28.58
N GLU A 89 -1.52 19.45 29.91
CA GLU A 89 -1.19 18.35 30.79
C GLU A 89 -2.05 17.09 30.53
N SER A 90 -3.20 17.22 29.85
CA SER A 90 -4.02 16.07 29.44
C SER A 90 -3.44 15.28 28.26
N VAL A 91 -2.50 15.85 27.49
CA VAL A 91 -1.94 15.17 26.31
C VAL A 91 -1.26 13.86 26.73
N PRO A 92 -1.59 12.72 26.11
CA PRO A 92 -1.13 11.39 26.54
C PRO A 92 0.29 11.10 26.03
N VAL A 93 1.26 11.91 26.42
CA VAL A 93 2.68 11.69 26.13
C VAL A 93 3.30 10.71 27.12
N VAL A 94 4.09 9.76 26.62
CA VAL A 94 4.83 8.77 27.43
C VAL A 94 6.33 8.78 27.11
N PRO A 95 7.20 8.27 28.01
CA PRO A 95 8.61 8.10 27.73
C PRO A 95 8.87 7.28 26.45
N GLY A 96 9.83 7.73 25.64
CA GLY A 96 10.17 7.17 24.33
C GLY A 96 9.46 7.83 23.15
N ASP A 97 8.42 8.62 23.39
CA ASP A 97 7.68 9.31 22.32
C ASP A 97 8.51 10.37 21.61
N ILE A 98 8.18 10.62 20.34
CA ILE A 98 8.74 11.72 19.56
C ILE A 98 7.73 12.86 19.51
N VAL A 99 8.18 14.06 19.89
CA VAL A 99 7.37 15.29 19.89
C VAL A 99 8.03 16.38 19.04
N HIS A 100 7.20 17.28 18.55
CA HIS A 100 7.62 18.55 17.95
C HIS A 100 7.00 19.70 18.77
N LEU A 101 7.77 20.75 18.98
CA LEU A 101 7.37 21.91 19.77
C LEU A 101 7.36 23.16 18.87
N GLU A 102 6.23 23.85 18.86
CA GLU A 102 6.10 25.20 18.30
C GLU A 102 6.04 26.21 19.44
N GLY A 103 6.78 27.31 19.33
CA GLY A 103 6.86 28.35 20.37
C GLY A 103 8.28 28.86 20.60
N GLN A 104 8.45 29.67 21.64
CA GLN A 104 9.76 30.14 22.08
C GLN A 104 10.30 29.24 23.19
N CYS A 105 11.57 28.85 23.07
CA CYS A 105 12.34 28.22 24.13
C CYS A 105 13.20 29.28 24.83
N SER A 106 13.09 29.40 26.15
CA SER A 106 13.91 30.31 26.94
C SER A 106 14.82 29.49 27.85
N SER A 107 16.13 29.60 27.65
CA SER A 107 17.15 28.90 28.45
C SER A 107 16.93 27.39 28.58
N GLY A 108 16.57 26.71 27.49
CA GLY A 108 16.32 25.25 27.47
C GLY A 108 15.00 24.82 28.10
N THR A 109 14.12 25.77 28.44
CA THR A 109 12.77 25.49 28.94
C THR A 109 11.70 25.93 27.93
N TRP A 110 10.87 24.98 27.53
CA TRP A 110 9.66 25.20 26.74
C TRP A 110 8.46 25.31 27.67
N VAL A 111 7.66 26.37 27.53
CA VAL A 111 6.40 26.51 28.28
C VAL A 111 5.25 26.54 27.28
N ILE A 112 4.42 25.51 27.32
CA ILE A 112 3.24 25.36 26.46
C ILE A 112 2.00 25.50 27.34
N ASN A 113 1.20 26.51 27.06
CA ASN A 113 0.08 26.91 27.90
C ASN A 113 -1.11 27.38 27.07
N ALA A 114 -2.09 28.00 27.73
CA ALA A 114 -3.30 28.48 27.08
C ALA A 114 -3.06 29.51 25.96
N GLN A 115 -2.00 30.31 26.08
CA GLN A 115 -1.72 31.48 25.25
C GLN A 115 -0.57 31.23 24.26
N SER A 116 0.42 30.40 24.61
CA SER A 116 1.66 30.21 23.84
C SER A 116 1.99 28.74 23.56
N GLY A 117 2.49 28.50 22.35
CA GLY A 117 3.05 27.24 21.88
C GLY A 117 2.09 26.09 21.55
N TYR A 118 2.60 25.07 20.87
CA TYR A 118 1.90 23.82 20.61
C TYR A 118 2.86 22.65 20.86
N LEU A 119 2.35 21.59 21.49
CA LEU A 119 3.01 20.29 21.48
C LEU A 119 2.34 19.44 20.41
N VAL A 120 3.14 18.82 19.54
CA VAL A 120 2.68 17.92 18.49
C VAL A 120 3.27 16.54 18.73
N LEU A 121 2.41 15.59 19.13
CA LEU A 121 2.80 14.21 19.50
C LEU A 121 2.84 13.29 18.27
N TYR A 122 3.97 12.66 17.95
CA TYR A 122 4.19 11.96 16.67
C TYR A 122 4.00 12.89 15.46
N PRO A 123 4.85 13.92 15.30
CA PRO A 123 4.70 14.92 14.24
C PRO A 123 4.83 14.35 12.82
N ASP A 124 5.47 13.19 12.65
CA ASP A 124 5.62 12.54 11.34
C ASP A 124 4.39 11.72 10.92
N LEU A 125 3.43 11.49 11.83
CA LEU A 125 2.11 10.93 11.50
C LEU A 125 1.18 12.04 11.01
N LEU A 126 1.10 12.21 9.68
CA LEU A 126 0.30 13.26 9.07
C LEU A 126 -1.19 12.88 9.04
N LEU A 127 -1.98 13.52 9.91
CA LEU A 127 -3.43 13.31 10.02
C LEU A 127 -4.21 14.31 9.18
N SER A 128 -5.31 13.85 8.56
CA SER A 128 -6.13 14.72 7.74
C SER A 128 -7.00 15.65 8.58
N GLY A 129 -7.28 16.86 8.08
CA GLY A 129 -8.20 17.79 8.75
C GLY A 129 -9.61 17.23 8.93
N THR A 130 -10.07 16.39 7.99
CA THR A 130 -11.35 15.69 8.07
C THR A 130 -11.35 14.63 9.19
N THR A 131 -10.25 13.90 9.40
CA THR A 131 -10.10 12.94 10.51
C THR A 131 -10.21 13.65 11.86
N ILE A 132 -9.49 14.76 12.03
CA ILE A 132 -9.49 15.52 13.30
C ILE A 132 -10.86 16.13 13.57
N SER A 133 -11.46 16.80 12.58
CA SER A 133 -12.81 17.36 12.73
C SER A 133 -13.87 16.28 13.03
N SER A 134 -13.77 15.09 12.41
CA SER A 134 -14.69 13.98 12.68
C SER A 134 -14.56 13.41 14.09
N SER A 135 -13.40 13.58 14.73
CA SER A 135 -13.11 13.09 16.08
C SER A 135 -13.75 13.93 17.19
N ILE A 136 -14.22 15.15 16.88
CA ILE A 136 -14.84 16.07 17.85
C ILE A 136 -16.05 15.43 18.54
N ARG A 137 -16.93 14.77 17.77
CA ARG A 137 -18.08 14.05 18.34
C ARG A 137 -17.73 12.66 18.86
N CYS A 138 -16.84 11.96 18.17
CA CYS A 138 -16.49 10.59 18.49
C CYS A 138 -15.06 10.26 18.02
N MET A 139 -14.11 10.26 18.95
CA MET A 139 -12.72 9.92 18.65
C MET A 139 -12.56 8.48 18.16
N ARG A 140 -13.32 7.55 18.75
CA ARG A 140 -13.34 6.13 18.35
C ARG A 140 -13.69 5.96 16.87
N ARG A 141 -14.70 6.70 16.38
CA ARG A 141 -15.09 6.71 14.96
C ARG A 141 -13.95 7.20 14.06
N ALA A 142 -13.22 8.24 14.46
CA ALA A 142 -12.11 8.77 13.68
C ALA A 142 -10.95 7.76 13.57
N VAL A 143 -10.55 7.13 14.69
CA VAL A 143 -9.51 6.08 14.70
C VAL A 143 -9.91 4.88 13.85
N LEU A 144 -11.17 4.43 13.94
CA LEU A 144 -11.68 3.35 13.10
C LEU A 144 -11.72 3.73 11.62
N SER A 145 -12.07 4.97 11.28
CA SER A 145 -12.18 5.42 9.89
C SER A 145 -10.82 5.49 9.17
N GLU A 146 -9.73 5.74 9.90
CA GLU A 146 -8.37 5.62 9.33
C GLU A 146 -8.02 4.19 8.94
N ARG A 147 -8.53 3.19 9.68
CA ARG A 147 -8.31 1.76 9.41
C ARG A 147 -9.29 1.18 8.39
N PHE A 148 -10.54 1.64 8.41
CA PHE A 148 -11.66 1.13 7.63
C PHE A 148 -12.33 2.25 6.81
N ARG A 149 -11.67 2.68 5.73
CA ARG A 149 -12.23 3.71 4.82
C ARG A 149 -13.48 3.19 4.09
N SER A 150 -14.52 4.01 4.01
CA SER A 150 -15.77 3.75 3.27
C SER A 150 -16.29 5.02 2.58
N GLY A 151 -17.05 4.88 1.49
CA GLY A 151 -17.67 6.00 0.75
C GLY A 151 -19.20 5.90 0.73
N SER A 152 -19.90 7.00 0.42
CA SER A 152 -21.37 7.08 0.39
C SER A 152 -21.92 7.84 -0.85
N PRO A 153 -23.22 7.72 -1.20
CA PRO A 153 -23.81 8.42 -2.35
C PRO A 153 -23.76 9.95 -2.27
N GLN A 154 -24.01 10.52 -1.09
CA GLN A 154 -23.96 11.97 -0.88
C GLN A 154 -22.56 12.55 -1.13
N MET A 155 -21.52 11.72 -0.98
CA MET A 155 -20.15 12.13 -1.33
C MET A 155 -19.97 12.28 -2.84
N LEU A 156 -20.66 11.49 -3.68
CA LEU A 156 -20.54 11.59 -5.14
C LEU A 156 -21.11 12.92 -5.66
N VAL A 157 -22.37 13.22 -5.33
CA VAL A 157 -23.00 14.49 -5.77
C VAL A 157 -22.19 15.68 -5.29
N GLY A 158 -21.71 15.65 -4.04
CA GLY A 158 -20.79 16.67 -3.52
C GLY A 158 -19.50 16.79 -4.31
N THR A 159 -18.88 15.67 -4.67
CA THR A 159 -17.64 15.66 -5.47
C THR A 159 -17.87 16.27 -6.85
N ILE A 160 -18.99 15.95 -7.50
CA ILE A 160 -19.35 16.52 -8.81
C ILE A 160 -19.59 18.03 -8.70
N LEU A 161 -20.32 18.46 -7.66
CA LEU A 161 -20.57 19.89 -7.41
C LEU A 161 -19.28 20.67 -7.15
N HIS A 162 -18.34 20.11 -6.39
CA HIS A 162 -17.02 20.73 -6.18
C HIS A 162 -16.28 20.89 -7.51
N ASP A 163 -16.25 19.84 -8.34
CA ASP A 163 -15.56 19.85 -9.64
C ASP A 163 -16.16 20.88 -10.62
N ILE A 164 -17.50 20.95 -10.71
CA ILE A 164 -18.20 21.95 -11.51
C ILE A 164 -17.85 23.35 -11.00
N PHE A 165 -17.94 23.59 -9.69
CA PHE A 165 -17.65 24.90 -9.11
C PHE A 165 -16.20 25.33 -9.37
N GLN A 166 -15.24 24.46 -9.07
CA GLN A 166 -13.80 24.70 -9.24
C GLN A 166 -13.41 25.03 -10.68
N GLN A 167 -13.96 24.29 -11.66
CA GLN A 167 -13.72 24.58 -13.07
C GLN A 167 -14.45 25.84 -13.55
N SER A 168 -15.62 26.16 -12.99
CA SER A 168 -16.37 27.38 -13.32
C SER A 168 -15.64 28.64 -12.84
N ILE A 169 -15.16 28.66 -11.59
CA ILE A 169 -14.49 29.83 -11.00
C ILE A 169 -13.13 30.17 -11.64
N THR A 170 -12.52 29.22 -12.35
CA THR A 170 -11.21 29.43 -13.00
C THR A 170 -11.34 29.84 -14.47
N ASN A 171 -12.45 29.49 -15.11
CA ASN A 171 -12.68 29.72 -16.53
C ASN A 171 -13.66 30.89 -16.73
N ASP A 172 -14.95 30.56 -16.84
CA ASP A 172 -16.04 31.51 -17.06
C ASP A 172 -17.29 31.07 -16.29
N LEU A 173 -17.80 31.97 -15.45
CA LEU A 173 -18.96 31.78 -14.56
C LEU A 173 -20.29 32.20 -15.20
N THR A 174 -20.34 32.35 -16.53
CA THR A 174 -21.60 32.59 -17.24
C THR A 174 -22.54 31.38 -17.19
N GLN A 175 -23.86 31.64 -17.16
CA GLN A 175 -24.88 30.60 -17.04
C GLN A 175 -24.76 29.53 -18.13
N GLU A 176 -24.51 29.96 -19.37
CA GLU A 176 -24.34 29.06 -20.52
C GLU A 176 -23.14 28.13 -20.33
N LYS A 177 -21.99 28.66 -19.89
CA LYS A 177 -20.75 27.89 -19.73
C LYS A 177 -20.80 26.94 -18.54
N VAL A 178 -21.39 27.35 -17.42
CA VAL A 178 -21.58 26.47 -16.26
C VAL A 178 -22.54 25.32 -16.59
N GLN A 179 -23.63 25.59 -17.33
CA GLN A 179 -24.55 24.53 -17.77
C GLN A 179 -23.88 23.58 -18.77
N GLU A 180 -23.09 24.09 -19.72
CA GLU A 180 -22.29 23.30 -20.65
C GLU A 180 -21.31 22.39 -19.90
N LEU A 181 -20.62 22.93 -18.89
CA LEU A 181 -19.69 22.22 -18.04
C LEU A 181 -20.37 21.15 -17.17
N ALA A 182 -21.50 21.48 -16.52
CA ALA A 182 -22.27 20.54 -15.72
C ALA A 182 -22.73 19.34 -16.58
N ASN A 183 -23.24 19.62 -17.78
CA ASN A 183 -23.59 18.57 -18.74
C ASN A 183 -22.36 17.73 -19.13
N LYS A 184 -21.23 18.38 -19.44
CA LYS A 184 -19.98 17.68 -19.79
C LYS A 184 -19.49 16.76 -18.66
N ILE A 185 -19.58 17.19 -17.40
CA ILE A 185 -19.10 16.42 -16.24
C ILE A 185 -20.06 15.26 -15.90
N VAL A 186 -21.37 15.52 -15.83
CA VAL A 186 -22.38 14.52 -15.44
C VAL A 186 -22.55 13.46 -16.53
N TYR A 187 -22.54 13.87 -17.81
CA TYR A 187 -22.61 12.97 -18.96
C TYR A 187 -21.24 12.56 -19.50
N GLY A 188 -20.16 12.96 -18.82
CA GLY A 188 -18.79 12.57 -19.10
C GLY A 188 -18.42 11.23 -18.48
N GLN A 189 -17.21 10.74 -18.78
CA GLN A 189 -16.75 9.42 -18.32
C GLN A 189 -16.26 9.40 -16.87
N LYS A 190 -15.85 10.56 -16.33
CA LYS A 190 -15.19 10.70 -15.02
C LYS A 190 -15.90 10.00 -13.88
N TYR A 191 -17.22 10.21 -13.77
CA TYR A 191 -18.02 9.77 -12.63
C TYR A 191 -18.95 8.60 -12.94
N LEU A 192 -18.98 8.08 -14.18
CA LEU A 192 -19.88 6.98 -14.58
C LEU A 192 -19.72 5.75 -13.70
N LYS A 193 -18.48 5.46 -13.30
CA LYS A 193 -18.13 4.29 -12.49
C LYS A 193 -18.69 4.39 -11.07
N GLU A 194 -18.59 5.55 -10.45
CA GLU A 194 -19.17 5.84 -9.14
C GLU A 194 -20.71 5.85 -9.20
N MET A 195 -21.29 6.41 -10.27
CA MET A 195 -22.74 6.37 -10.50
C MET A 195 -23.25 4.93 -10.60
N TYR A 196 -22.54 4.08 -11.35
CA TYR A 196 -22.81 2.65 -11.42
C TYR A 196 -22.65 2.01 -10.03
N LEU A 197 -21.55 2.27 -9.30
CA LEU A 197 -21.33 1.70 -7.95
C LEU A 197 -22.52 1.95 -7.02
N LEU A 198 -23.11 3.15 -7.10
CA LEU A 198 -24.17 3.62 -6.23
C LEU A 198 -25.58 3.38 -6.80
N ASN A 199 -25.68 2.76 -7.98
CA ASN A 199 -26.93 2.53 -8.69
C ASN A 199 -27.76 3.81 -8.93
N MET A 200 -27.09 4.89 -9.35
CA MET A 200 -27.69 6.20 -9.61
C MET A 200 -27.76 6.49 -11.11
N LYS A 201 -28.85 7.13 -11.56
CA LYS A 201 -29.00 7.58 -12.96
C LYS A 201 -28.47 8.99 -13.14
N GLN A 202 -27.81 9.25 -14.28
CA GLN A 202 -27.27 10.57 -14.61
C GLN A 202 -28.34 11.67 -14.61
N ALA A 203 -29.54 11.39 -15.12
CA ALA A 203 -30.63 12.36 -15.12
C ALA A 203 -31.05 12.79 -13.69
N GLN A 204 -31.01 11.88 -12.72
CA GLN A 204 -31.32 12.20 -11.32
C GLN A 204 -30.23 13.07 -10.70
N ILE A 205 -28.96 12.75 -10.99
CA ILE A 205 -27.82 13.55 -10.52
C ILE A 205 -27.83 14.95 -11.16
N MET A 206 -28.16 15.04 -12.45
CA MET A 206 -28.29 16.33 -13.13
C MET A 206 -29.39 17.18 -12.51
N GLN A 207 -30.57 16.61 -12.24
CA GLN A 207 -31.65 17.31 -11.55
C GLN A 207 -31.20 17.85 -10.19
N GLU A 208 -30.47 17.05 -9.41
CA GLU A 208 -29.94 17.49 -8.12
C GLU A 208 -28.88 18.58 -8.28
N ILE A 209 -28.04 18.56 -9.31
CA ILE A 209 -27.03 19.58 -9.59
C ILE A 209 -27.68 20.90 -10.04
N GLU A 210 -28.72 20.84 -10.88
CA GLU A 210 -29.42 22.02 -11.39
C GLU A 210 -30.04 22.86 -10.26
N GLU A 211 -30.41 22.24 -9.13
CA GLU A 211 -30.85 22.97 -7.93
C GLU A 211 -29.77 23.88 -7.33
N TYR A 212 -28.48 23.61 -7.57
CA TYR A 212 -27.36 24.32 -6.97
C TYR A 212 -26.82 25.44 -7.87
N LEU A 213 -26.98 25.32 -9.19
CA LEU A 213 -26.37 26.26 -10.15
C LEU A 213 -26.78 27.73 -9.90
N PRO A 214 -28.04 28.08 -9.60
CA PRO A 214 -28.42 29.47 -9.28
C PRO A 214 -27.61 30.06 -8.12
N SER A 215 -27.26 29.25 -7.13
CA SER A 215 -26.47 29.67 -5.98
C SER A 215 -25.00 29.95 -6.33
N PHE A 216 -24.47 29.34 -7.40
CA PHE A 216 -23.10 29.62 -7.87
C PHE A 216 -23.01 31.03 -8.43
N PHE A 217 -23.97 31.43 -9.26
CA PHE A 217 -24.02 32.77 -9.86
C PHE A 217 -24.27 33.84 -8.81
N LYS A 218 -25.18 33.58 -7.87
CA LYS A 218 -25.42 34.46 -6.73
C LYS A 218 -24.14 34.73 -5.95
N TRP A 219 -23.37 33.68 -5.64
CA TRP A 219 -22.10 33.84 -4.94
C TRP A 219 -21.07 34.62 -5.77
N ALA A 220 -20.95 34.35 -7.08
CA ALA A 220 -20.01 35.08 -7.94
C ALA A 220 -20.39 36.57 -8.08
N GLU A 221 -21.68 36.89 -8.17
CA GLU A 221 -22.18 38.26 -8.15
C GLU A 221 -21.81 38.96 -6.84
N ASP A 222 -22.08 38.31 -5.71
CA ASP A 222 -21.85 38.86 -4.38
C ASP A 222 -20.35 39.08 -4.09
N PHE A 223 -19.48 38.14 -4.48
CA PHE A 223 -18.08 38.11 -4.03
C PHE A 223 -17.03 38.40 -5.11
N MET A 224 -17.32 38.27 -6.41
CA MET A 224 -16.34 38.47 -7.48
C MET A 224 -16.66 39.68 -8.38
N HIS A 225 -17.92 39.90 -8.74
CA HIS A 225 -18.27 40.91 -9.75
C HIS A 225 -18.80 42.22 -9.17
N ASN A 226 -19.65 42.17 -8.14
CA ASN A 226 -20.28 43.38 -7.58
C ASN A 226 -20.31 43.38 -6.03
N PRO A 227 -19.14 43.44 -5.37
CA PRO A 227 -19.06 43.45 -3.90
C PRO A 227 -19.71 44.69 -3.25
N ALA A 228 -20.14 45.69 -4.04
CA ALA A 228 -20.84 46.86 -3.54
C ALA A 228 -22.21 46.52 -2.93
N ASN A 229 -22.91 45.52 -3.47
CA ASN A 229 -24.24 45.08 -3.02
C ASN A 229 -24.21 44.14 -1.81
N GLN A 230 -23.02 43.77 -1.35
CA GLN A 230 -22.86 42.77 -0.30
C GLN A 230 -23.11 43.33 1.11
N ASN A 231 -23.76 42.51 1.94
CA ASN A 231 -23.83 42.75 3.38
C ASN A 231 -22.43 42.64 4.00
N LYS A 232 -22.07 43.60 4.85
CA LYS A 232 -20.76 43.57 5.53
C LYS A 232 -20.65 42.33 6.41
N MET A 233 -19.52 41.65 6.31
CA MET A 233 -19.21 40.47 7.13
C MET A 233 -18.36 40.89 8.33
N GLN A 234 -18.60 40.26 9.49
CA GLN A 234 -17.73 40.43 10.65
C GLN A 234 -16.55 39.46 10.54
N LEU A 235 -15.34 40.00 10.45
CA LEU A 235 -14.12 39.22 10.38
C LEU A 235 -13.17 39.69 11.50
N LYS A 236 -12.82 38.76 12.40
CA LYS A 236 -11.82 39.01 13.44
C LYS A 236 -10.45 38.69 12.89
N LEU A 237 -9.64 39.73 12.66
CA LEU A 237 -8.23 39.63 12.28
C LEU A 237 -7.36 40.32 13.33
N SER A 238 -6.17 39.80 13.55
CA SER A 238 -5.14 40.33 14.44
C SER A 238 -4.10 41.09 13.61
N ASN A 239 -4.33 42.39 13.37
CA ASN A 239 -3.30 43.26 12.77
C ASN A 239 -2.21 43.62 13.81
N GLY A 240 -1.49 42.62 14.33
CA GLY A 240 -0.39 42.83 15.29
C GLY A 240 -0.78 43.48 16.62
N GLY A 241 -2.09 43.51 16.96
CA GLY A 241 -2.66 44.13 18.17
C GLY A 241 -3.97 43.44 18.62
N LYS A 242 -4.74 44.10 19.51
CA LYS A 242 -6.05 43.57 19.99
C LYS A 242 -6.96 43.26 18.79
N PRO A 243 -7.67 42.11 18.78
CA PRO A 243 -8.59 41.77 17.70
C PRO A 243 -9.71 42.79 17.63
N GLU A 244 -9.79 43.55 16.54
CA GLU A 244 -10.91 44.45 16.26
C GLU A 244 -11.96 43.69 15.45
N ASP A 245 -13.23 43.81 15.86
CA ASP A 245 -14.37 43.32 15.07
C ASP A 245 -14.60 44.29 13.91
N VAL A 246 -13.95 44.03 12.77
CA VAL A 246 -14.05 44.91 11.61
C VAL A 246 -15.15 44.41 10.68
N SER A 247 -16.26 45.16 10.64
CA SER A 247 -17.31 44.97 9.64
C SER A 247 -16.77 45.36 8.26
N SER A 248 -16.50 44.37 7.43
CA SER A 248 -15.73 44.51 6.18
C SER A 248 -16.52 43.99 4.97
N LYS A 249 -16.29 44.58 3.79
CA LYS A 249 -16.74 44.00 2.52
C LYS A 249 -15.65 43.07 1.98
N ILE A 250 -16.05 41.93 1.41
CA ILE A 250 -15.12 40.88 1.00
C ILE A 250 -15.22 40.69 -0.50
N GLU A 251 -14.08 40.79 -1.18
CA GLU A 251 -13.96 40.61 -2.62
C GLU A 251 -12.96 39.48 -2.90
N VAL A 252 -13.38 38.45 -3.62
CA VAL A 252 -12.54 37.36 -4.12
C VAL A 252 -11.99 37.82 -5.47
N VAL A 253 -10.70 38.16 -5.48
CA VAL A 253 -10.04 38.80 -6.63
C VAL A 253 -9.55 37.75 -7.62
N ASP A 254 -8.77 36.78 -7.13
CA ASP A 254 -8.15 35.75 -7.96
C ASP A 254 -8.25 34.38 -7.31
N ILE A 255 -8.38 33.34 -8.14
CA ILE A 255 -8.18 31.95 -7.74
C ILE A 255 -6.73 31.58 -8.02
N LEU A 256 -5.97 31.26 -6.97
CA LEU A 256 -4.52 30.99 -7.09
C LEU A 256 -4.22 29.50 -7.26
N ASP A 257 -5.00 28.64 -6.60
CA ASP A 257 -4.86 27.19 -6.71
C ASP A 257 -6.17 26.48 -6.38
N ILE A 258 -6.34 25.29 -6.93
CA ILE A 258 -7.46 24.39 -6.68
C ILE A 258 -6.92 23.07 -6.20
N GLU A 259 -7.62 22.47 -5.24
CA GLU A 259 -7.30 21.14 -4.73
C GLU A 259 -5.84 21.07 -4.24
N GLU A 260 -5.42 22.12 -3.51
CA GLU A 260 -4.05 22.32 -3.07
C GLU A 260 -3.66 21.32 -1.99
N ASN A 261 -2.79 20.38 -2.35
CA ASN A 261 -2.21 19.43 -1.41
C ASN A 261 -1.13 20.08 -0.55
N ILE A 262 -1.26 19.98 0.77
CA ILE A 262 -0.27 20.45 1.75
C ILE A 262 0.01 19.35 2.78
N TRP A 263 1.28 19.07 3.00
CA TRP A 263 1.78 18.24 4.10
C TRP A 263 2.53 19.12 5.09
N SER A 264 2.18 19.03 6.37
CA SER A 264 2.82 19.76 7.46
C SER A 264 3.45 18.80 8.46
N PRO A 265 4.76 18.53 8.34
CA PRO A 265 5.53 17.84 9.36
C PRO A 265 5.70 18.64 10.65
N ARG A 266 5.40 19.96 10.63
CA ARG A 266 5.39 20.81 11.83
C ARG A 266 4.16 20.49 12.69
N PHE A 267 2.97 20.54 12.12
CA PHE A 267 1.73 20.27 12.84
C PHE A 267 1.29 18.80 12.81
N GLY A 268 1.99 17.95 12.07
CA GLY A 268 1.59 16.57 11.85
C GLY A 268 0.21 16.48 11.18
N LEU A 269 -0.01 17.35 10.20
CA LEU A 269 -1.25 17.52 9.47
C LEU A 269 -1.02 17.28 7.97
N LYS A 270 -2.06 16.83 7.28
CA LYS A 270 -2.16 16.89 5.83
C LYS A 270 -3.55 17.37 5.43
N GLY A 271 -3.66 17.99 4.28
CA GLY A 271 -4.94 18.44 3.78
C GLY A 271 -4.89 18.76 2.30
N LYS A 272 -6.10 18.91 1.75
CA LYS A 272 -6.34 19.33 0.38
C LYS A 272 -7.32 20.50 0.47
N ILE A 273 -6.84 21.71 0.22
CA ILE A 273 -7.66 22.92 0.26
C ILE A 273 -8.44 22.96 -1.05
N ASP A 274 -9.78 22.99 -1.00
CA ASP A 274 -10.63 22.98 -2.21
C ASP A 274 -10.26 24.16 -3.13
N VAL A 275 -10.22 25.37 -2.58
CA VAL A 275 -9.87 26.60 -3.31
C VAL A 275 -8.95 27.48 -2.47
N THR A 276 -7.83 27.90 -3.04
CA THR A 276 -6.99 28.96 -2.48
C THR A 276 -7.21 30.25 -3.26
N ALA A 277 -7.73 31.27 -2.60
CA ALA A 277 -8.11 32.52 -3.23
C ALA A 277 -7.34 33.72 -2.68
N ARG A 278 -7.07 34.71 -3.54
CA ARG A 278 -6.67 36.06 -3.14
C ARG A 278 -7.93 36.86 -2.84
N VAL A 279 -8.03 37.33 -1.60
CA VAL A 279 -9.19 38.04 -1.07
C VAL A 279 -8.78 39.45 -0.69
N LYS A 280 -9.56 40.43 -1.13
CA LYS A 280 -9.43 41.84 -0.75
C LYS A 280 -10.51 42.17 0.28
N ILE A 281 -10.06 42.64 1.44
CA ILE A 281 -10.87 42.94 2.61
C ILE A 281 -10.93 44.45 2.72
N HIS A 282 -12.10 45.02 2.47
CA HIS A 282 -12.32 46.46 2.49
C HIS A 282 -12.78 46.90 3.88
N CYS A 283 -11.88 47.53 4.63
CA CYS A 283 -12.10 48.05 5.97
C CYS A 283 -12.24 49.58 5.95
N GLN A 284 -12.73 50.18 7.04
CA GLN A 284 -12.74 51.64 7.21
C GLN A 284 -11.34 52.28 7.14
N SER A 285 -10.30 51.51 7.48
CA SER A 285 -8.88 51.92 7.45
C SER A 285 -8.17 51.67 6.10
N GLY A 286 -8.88 51.17 5.08
CA GLY A 286 -8.34 50.84 3.76
C GLY A 286 -8.56 49.38 3.36
N ALA A 287 -8.13 49.02 2.15
CA ALA A 287 -8.27 47.65 1.63
C ALA A 287 -6.99 46.84 1.85
N GLN A 288 -7.13 45.64 2.42
CA GLN A 288 -6.02 44.69 2.61
C GLN A 288 -6.21 43.46 1.73
N SER A 289 -5.15 43.00 1.06
CA SER A 289 -5.19 41.75 0.30
C SER A 289 -4.52 40.61 1.07
N ARG A 290 -5.18 39.45 1.13
CA ARG A 290 -4.69 38.24 1.80
C ARG A 290 -4.96 37.02 0.93
N VAL A 291 -4.15 35.97 1.08
CA VAL A 291 -4.39 34.68 0.44
C VAL A 291 -5.02 33.75 1.46
N MET A 292 -6.25 33.30 1.21
CA MET A 292 -7.08 32.59 2.18
C MET A 292 -7.61 31.26 1.63
N PRO A 293 -7.73 30.23 2.49
CA PRO A 293 -8.39 28.98 2.12
C PRO A 293 -9.91 29.14 2.09
N LEU A 294 -10.53 28.56 1.09
CA LEU A 294 -11.97 28.45 0.91
C LEU A 294 -12.35 26.97 0.85
N GLU A 295 -13.16 26.52 1.81
CA GLU A 295 -13.70 25.16 1.88
C GLU A 295 -15.12 25.14 1.32
N LEU A 296 -15.41 24.16 0.47
CA LEU A 296 -16.71 23.99 -0.17
C LEU A 296 -17.51 22.91 0.58
N LYS A 297 -18.84 23.12 0.70
CA LYS A 297 -19.78 22.14 1.26
C LYS A 297 -21.04 22.04 0.41
N SER A 298 -21.35 20.84 -0.06
CA SER A 298 -22.57 20.53 -0.83
C SER A 298 -23.79 20.21 0.04
N GLY A 299 -23.61 19.88 1.32
CA GLY A 299 -24.67 19.44 2.22
C GLY A 299 -25.49 20.58 2.86
N LYS A 300 -26.23 20.24 3.92
CA LYS A 300 -27.00 21.21 4.71
C LYS A 300 -26.11 22.35 5.21
N GLU A 301 -26.61 23.58 5.06
CA GLU A 301 -26.04 24.79 5.66
C GLU A 301 -26.13 24.71 7.19
N SER A 302 -25.12 24.09 7.81
CA SER A 302 -25.09 23.81 9.25
C SER A 302 -24.21 24.76 10.03
N ASN A 303 -23.23 25.39 9.36
CA ASN A 303 -22.09 26.09 9.97
C ASN A 303 -21.52 25.32 11.19
N SER A 304 -21.45 23.99 11.07
CA SER A 304 -21.17 23.13 12.21
C SER A 304 -19.73 23.29 12.70
N ILE A 305 -19.49 22.88 13.95
CA ILE A 305 -18.16 22.93 14.57
C ILE A 305 -17.16 22.14 13.73
N GLU A 306 -17.55 21.01 13.14
CA GLU A 306 -16.69 20.19 12.30
C GLU A 306 -16.27 20.92 11.01
N HIS A 307 -17.22 21.55 10.32
CA HIS A 307 -16.92 22.30 9.09
C HIS A 307 -16.00 23.50 9.38
N ARG A 308 -16.30 24.26 10.44
CA ARG A 308 -15.46 25.38 10.88
C ARG A 308 -14.06 24.90 11.26
N SER A 309 -13.97 23.77 11.96
CA SER A 309 -12.70 23.18 12.39
C SER A 309 -11.81 22.77 11.23
N GLN A 310 -12.38 22.28 10.12
CA GLN A 310 -11.63 21.97 8.89
C GLN A 310 -10.96 23.24 8.33
N VAL A 311 -11.71 24.34 8.22
CA VAL A 311 -11.18 25.63 7.75
C VAL A 311 -10.05 26.12 8.66
N ILE A 312 -10.22 26.03 9.98
CA ILE A 312 -9.19 26.42 10.95
C ILE A 312 -7.92 25.59 10.77
N LEU A 313 -8.04 24.28 10.53
CA LEU A 313 -6.89 23.41 10.25
C LEU A 313 -6.23 23.77 8.91
N TYR A 314 -6.97 24.21 7.89
CA TYR A 314 -6.38 24.73 6.65
C TYR A 314 -5.61 26.03 6.85
N THR A 315 -6.00 26.88 7.81
CA THR A 315 -5.19 28.05 8.17
C THR A 315 -3.83 27.65 8.74
N LEU A 316 -3.79 26.58 9.57
CA LEU A 316 -2.52 26.02 10.07
C LEU A 316 -1.70 25.37 8.96
N LEU A 317 -2.32 24.63 8.04
CA LEU A 317 -1.63 24.06 6.88
C LEU A 317 -1.04 25.14 5.98
N SER A 318 -1.75 26.26 5.80
CA SER A 318 -1.27 27.38 4.98
C SER A 318 0.07 27.94 5.47
N LEU A 319 0.39 27.84 6.76
CA LEU A 319 1.70 28.27 7.32
C LEU A 319 2.90 27.52 6.75
N GLU A 320 2.71 26.36 6.11
CA GLU A 320 3.80 25.66 5.41
C GLU A 320 4.15 26.30 4.07
N ARG A 321 3.19 26.99 3.43
CA ARG A 321 3.32 27.52 2.07
C ARG A 321 3.45 29.04 2.05
N ARG A 322 2.83 29.71 3.00
CA ARG A 322 2.60 31.17 2.99
C ARG A 322 2.43 31.70 4.42
N ALA A 323 2.30 33.03 4.53
CA ALA A 323 1.99 33.68 5.80
C ALA A 323 0.63 33.21 6.37
N ASP A 324 0.45 33.37 7.68
CA ASP A 324 -0.82 32.99 8.35
C ASP A 324 -1.99 33.75 7.72
N PRO A 325 -2.99 33.05 7.15
CA PRO A 325 -4.18 33.73 6.66
C PRO A 325 -5.06 34.25 7.81
N GLU A 326 -4.86 33.75 9.04
CA GLU A 326 -5.64 33.99 10.28
C GLU A 326 -7.11 33.52 10.24
N ALA A 327 -7.73 33.61 9.07
CA ALA A 327 -9.08 33.16 8.80
C ALA A 327 -9.15 32.44 7.44
N GLY A 328 -10.24 31.73 7.23
CA GLY A 328 -10.64 31.21 5.93
C GLY A 328 -12.14 31.34 5.74
N PHE A 329 -12.65 30.76 4.67
CA PHE A 329 -14.06 30.82 4.32
C PHE A 329 -14.66 29.43 4.17
N LEU A 330 -15.94 29.32 4.51
CA LEU A 330 -16.74 28.13 4.33
C LEU A 330 -17.92 28.48 3.42
N LEU A 331 -17.98 27.91 2.23
CA LEU A 331 -19.04 28.15 1.25
C LEU A 331 -19.99 26.96 1.18
N TYR A 332 -21.27 27.21 1.44
CA TYR A 332 -22.33 26.25 1.19
C TYR A 332 -22.85 26.40 -0.23
N LEU A 333 -22.48 25.44 -1.09
CA LEU A 333 -22.82 25.45 -2.51
C LEU A 333 -24.33 25.44 -2.75
N LYS A 334 -25.12 24.86 -1.84
CA LYS A 334 -26.59 24.78 -1.97
C LYS A 334 -27.30 26.13 -1.89
N THR A 335 -26.73 27.07 -1.16
CA THR A 335 -27.37 28.37 -0.88
C THR A 335 -26.55 29.55 -1.39
N GLY A 336 -25.27 29.33 -1.71
CA GLY A 336 -24.30 30.37 -2.05
C GLY A 336 -23.81 31.14 -0.84
N THR A 337 -24.24 30.76 0.37
CA THR A 337 -23.84 31.47 1.60
C THR A 337 -22.39 31.14 1.94
N MET A 338 -21.56 32.18 2.05
CA MET A 338 -20.19 32.09 2.54
C MET A 338 -20.12 32.55 3.99
N TYR A 339 -19.39 31.82 4.84
CA TYR A 339 -19.15 32.17 6.23
C TYR A 339 -17.67 32.43 6.49
N PRO A 340 -17.31 33.51 7.23
CA PRO A 340 -15.96 33.71 7.68
C PRO A 340 -15.68 32.78 8.88
N VAL A 341 -14.51 32.17 8.86
CA VAL A 341 -14.03 31.29 9.94
C VAL A 341 -12.67 31.78 10.39
N SER A 342 -12.67 32.63 11.43
CA SER A 342 -11.43 33.02 12.12
C SER A 342 -10.95 31.87 13.00
N GLY A 343 -9.67 31.50 12.87
CA GLY A 343 -9.04 30.48 13.70
C GLY A 343 -8.46 31.09 14.96
N ALA A 344 -9.28 31.32 15.98
CA ALA A 344 -8.79 31.85 17.24
C ALA A 344 -7.76 30.89 17.87
N ARG A 345 -6.88 31.45 18.71
CA ARG A 345 -5.85 30.68 19.41
C ARG A 345 -6.42 29.48 20.18
N MET A 346 -7.59 29.66 20.81
CA MET A 346 -8.30 28.61 21.53
C MET A 346 -8.69 27.46 20.60
N ASP A 347 -9.28 27.76 19.44
CA ASP A 347 -9.73 26.73 18.50
C ASP A 347 -8.56 25.92 17.96
N ARG A 348 -7.49 26.59 17.53
CA ARG A 348 -6.25 25.95 17.07
C ARG A 348 -5.67 25.07 18.17
N ARG A 349 -5.65 25.53 19.42
CA ARG A 349 -5.15 24.78 20.58
C ARG A 349 -5.95 23.49 20.81
N GLU A 350 -7.26 23.58 20.90
CA GLU A 350 -8.10 22.40 21.17
C GLU A 350 -8.07 21.39 20.01
N LEU A 351 -8.03 21.86 18.76
CA LEU A 351 -7.87 20.99 17.60
C LEU A 351 -6.52 20.28 17.57
N MET A 352 -5.44 20.95 17.96
CA MET A 352 -4.12 20.33 18.08
C MET A 352 -4.04 19.32 19.23
N LYS A 353 -4.68 19.59 20.37
CA LYS A 353 -4.82 18.60 21.45
C LYS A 353 -5.60 17.38 20.98
N LEU A 354 -6.71 17.57 20.27
CA LEU A 354 -7.52 16.48 19.72
C LEU A 354 -6.72 15.65 18.71
N ARG A 355 -5.96 16.31 17.83
CA ARG A 355 -5.01 15.68 16.90
C ARG A 355 -4.00 14.78 17.62
N ASN A 356 -3.44 15.25 18.74
CA ASN A 356 -2.49 14.45 19.52
C ASN A 356 -3.12 13.18 20.11
N HIS A 357 -4.37 13.26 20.57
CA HIS A 357 -5.07 12.08 21.08
C HIS A 357 -5.32 11.07 19.96
N VAL A 358 -5.79 11.50 18.79
CA VAL A 358 -5.97 10.60 17.64
C VAL A 358 -4.65 9.95 17.24
N ALA A 359 -3.56 10.73 17.17
CA ALA A 359 -2.23 10.22 16.88
C ALA A 359 -1.77 9.18 17.90
N PHE A 360 -2.02 9.43 19.20
CA PHE A 360 -1.71 8.48 20.27
C PHE A 360 -2.37 7.12 20.07
N TYR A 361 -3.69 7.08 19.85
CA TYR A 361 -4.40 5.80 19.67
C TYR A 361 -4.04 5.07 18.38
N LEU A 362 -3.63 5.80 17.33
CA LEU A 362 -3.14 5.17 16.10
C LEU A 362 -1.77 4.51 16.30
N THR A 363 -0.87 5.18 17.02
CA THR A 363 0.48 4.67 17.32
C THR A 363 0.45 3.54 18.36
N HIS A 364 -0.33 3.70 19.43
CA HIS A 364 -0.42 2.78 20.57
C HIS A 364 -1.51 1.71 20.42
N SER A 365 -1.63 1.11 19.24
CA SER A 365 -2.63 0.07 19.02
C SER A 365 -2.25 -1.32 19.53
N THR A 366 -1.04 -1.48 20.04
CA THR A 366 -0.54 -2.73 20.64
C THR A 366 0.23 -2.45 21.94
N TYR A 367 0.23 -3.41 22.86
CA TYR A 367 1.05 -3.41 24.07
C TYR A 367 1.65 -4.80 24.31
N LYS A 368 2.71 -4.91 25.13
CA LYS A 368 3.29 -6.20 25.53
C LYS A 368 2.84 -6.54 26.96
N SER A 369 2.49 -7.79 27.23
CA SER A 369 2.11 -8.21 28.59
C SER A 369 3.33 -8.37 29.49
N ASP A 370 3.22 -7.94 30.75
CA ASP A 370 4.32 -8.01 31.73
C ASP A 370 4.59 -9.42 32.28
N VAL A 371 3.71 -10.39 32.01
CA VAL A 371 3.80 -11.76 32.56
C VAL A 371 4.29 -12.76 31.51
N GLY A 372 5.56 -13.18 31.63
CA GLY A 372 6.07 -14.48 31.17
C GLY A 372 6.10 -14.80 29.66
N ARG A 373 5.45 -14.00 28.80
CA ARG A 373 5.56 -14.09 27.33
C ARG A 373 5.59 -12.67 26.75
N GLN A 374 6.63 -12.34 25.99
CA GLN A 374 6.78 -11.04 25.31
C GLN A 374 5.83 -10.85 24.11
N ASN A 375 4.63 -11.44 24.15
CA ASN A 375 3.72 -11.42 23.01
C ASN A 375 2.92 -10.11 23.01
N SER A 376 2.88 -9.45 21.87
CA SER A 376 2.09 -8.26 21.62
C SER A 376 0.59 -8.60 21.66
N GLN A 377 -0.19 -7.72 22.28
CA GLN A 377 -1.64 -7.79 22.35
C GLN A 377 -2.24 -6.50 21.78
N LEU A 378 -3.50 -6.56 21.36
CA LEU A 378 -4.23 -5.39 20.89
C LEU A 378 -4.61 -4.47 22.04
N ALA A 379 -4.36 -3.17 21.87
CA ALA A 379 -4.77 -2.16 22.84
C ALA A 379 -6.26 -1.81 22.71
N ALA A 380 -6.83 -1.22 23.76
CA ALA A 380 -8.16 -0.65 23.70
C ALA A 380 -8.19 0.55 22.74
N LEU A 381 -9.28 0.70 22.00
CA LEU A 381 -9.56 1.91 21.22
C LEU A 381 -10.10 3.00 22.15
N PRO A 382 -10.27 4.26 21.67
CA PRO A 382 -10.95 5.27 22.47
C PRO A 382 -12.31 4.75 22.99
N PRO A 383 -12.73 5.15 24.20
CA PRO A 383 -13.97 4.65 24.81
C PRO A 383 -15.19 4.80 23.90
N VAL A 384 -16.13 3.86 24.02
CA VAL A 384 -17.44 3.99 23.37
C VAL A 384 -18.19 5.13 24.04
N ILE A 385 -18.78 6.02 23.23
CA ILE A 385 -19.56 7.15 23.75
C ILE A 385 -20.99 6.73 24.06
N ASP A 386 -21.58 7.36 25.08
CA ASP A 386 -22.98 7.19 25.45
C ASP A 386 -23.85 8.31 24.84
N ASP A 387 -23.79 8.45 23.51
CA ASP A 387 -24.62 9.37 22.73
C ASP A 387 -25.33 8.59 21.62
N SER A 388 -26.60 8.27 21.87
CA SER A 388 -27.45 7.51 20.95
C SER A 388 -27.63 8.19 19.59
N GLN A 389 -27.66 9.52 19.52
CA GLN A 389 -27.83 10.25 18.26
C GLN A 389 -26.56 10.16 17.42
N THR A 390 -25.38 10.37 18.03
CA THR A 390 -24.11 10.23 17.32
C THR A 390 -23.87 8.80 16.87
N CYS A 391 -24.18 7.80 17.70
CA CYS A 391 -24.00 6.38 17.36
C CYS A 391 -24.96 5.91 16.26
N LYS A 392 -26.22 6.39 16.25
CA LYS A 392 -27.23 6.03 15.24
C LYS A 392 -26.78 6.34 13.80
N TYR A 393 -26.09 7.46 13.60
CA TYR A 393 -25.58 7.88 12.28
C TYR A 393 -24.09 7.55 12.07
N CYS A 394 -23.51 6.69 12.91
CA CYS A 394 -22.11 6.33 12.81
C CYS A 394 -21.87 5.25 11.74
N SER A 395 -21.13 5.61 10.68
CA SER A 395 -20.73 4.67 9.62
C SER A 395 -19.82 3.52 10.10
N GLN A 396 -19.20 3.66 11.28
CA GLN A 396 -18.28 2.68 11.86
C GLN A 396 -18.92 1.82 12.96
N MET A 397 -20.25 1.87 13.13
CA MET A 397 -20.95 1.15 14.21
C MET A 397 -20.63 -0.35 14.23
N HIS A 398 -20.68 -1.02 13.06
CA HIS A 398 -20.32 -2.44 12.92
C HIS A 398 -18.91 -2.74 13.45
N ASN A 399 -17.91 -1.99 12.99
CA ASN A 399 -16.52 -2.19 13.39
C ASN A 399 -16.29 -1.83 14.87
N CYS A 400 -17.00 -0.83 15.37
CA CYS A 400 -16.96 -0.41 16.77
C CYS A 400 -17.39 -1.54 17.70
N PHE A 401 -18.55 -2.14 17.44
CA PHE A 401 -19.10 -3.23 18.26
C PHE A 401 -18.32 -4.53 18.09
N LEU A 402 -17.89 -4.85 16.85
CA LEU A 402 -17.04 -6.01 16.58
C LEU A 402 -15.72 -5.95 17.36
N TYR A 403 -15.04 -4.80 17.36
CA TYR A 403 -13.80 -4.63 18.12
C TYR A 403 -14.05 -4.73 19.64
N SER A 404 -15.13 -4.11 20.12
CA SER A 404 -15.50 -4.18 21.53
C SER A 404 -15.75 -5.62 21.98
N ARG A 405 -16.51 -6.40 21.20
CA ARG A 405 -16.82 -7.79 21.51
C ARG A 405 -15.60 -8.72 21.38
N ALA A 406 -14.80 -8.57 20.32
CA ALA A 406 -13.70 -9.49 20.01
C ALA A 406 -12.43 -9.24 20.85
N VAL A 407 -12.21 -7.99 21.29
CA VAL A 407 -10.96 -7.56 21.95
C VAL A 407 -11.24 -7.02 23.36
N GLU A 408 -12.01 -5.94 23.46
CA GLU A 408 -12.06 -5.11 24.68
C GLU A 408 -12.88 -5.72 25.82
N GLN A 409 -13.96 -6.46 25.56
CA GLN A 409 -14.75 -7.13 26.61
C GLN A 409 -13.94 -8.18 27.39
N LYS A 410 -12.81 -8.65 26.85
CA LYS A 410 -11.88 -9.56 27.53
C LYS A 410 -10.88 -8.81 28.42
N MET A 411 -10.85 -7.47 28.36
CA MET A 411 -9.90 -6.63 29.08
C MET A 411 -10.53 -6.13 30.38
N ALA A 412 -9.94 -6.47 31.53
CA ALA A 412 -10.43 -6.02 32.83
C ALA A 412 -10.36 -4.50 33.03
N SER A 413 -9.51 -3.81 32.26
CA SER A 413 -9.28 -2.36 32.36
C SER A 413 -10.26 -1.50 31.57
N VAL A 414 -11.15 -2.09 30.76
CA VAL A 414 -12.10 -1.35 29.91
C VAL A 414 -13.50 -1.42 30.50
N ALA A 415 -14.03 -0.26 30.90
CA ALA A 415 -15.41 -0.14 31.35
C ALA A 415 -16.34 0.21 30.18
N PHE A 416 -17.46 -0.50 30.06
CA PHE A 416 -18.51 -0.23 29.09
C PHE A 416 -19.73 0.40 29.76
N PRO A 417 -20.42 1.35 29.11
CA PRO A 417 -21.75 1.77 29.55
C PRO A 417 -22.69 0.55 29.63
N PRO A 418 -23.30 0.25 30.79
CA PRO A 418 -24.12 -0.96 30.96
C PRO A 418 -25.25 -1.10 29.92
N ALA A 419 -25.81 0.02 29.47
CA ALA A 419 -26.86 0.05 28.45
C ALA A 419 -26.38 -0.39 27.06
N LEU A 420 -25.08 -0.28 26.74
CA LEU A 420 -24.53 -0.61 25.43
C LEU A 420 -24.08 -2.06 25.30
N VAL A 421 -23.78 -2.75 26.41
CA VAL A 421 -23.34 -4.15 26.38
C VAL A 421 -24.36 -5.07 25.69
N PRO A 422 -25.67 -5.03 26.05
CA PRO A 422 -26.68 -5.84 25.37
C PRO A 422 -26.83 -5.50 23.88
N VAL A 423 -26.60 -4.23 23.50
CA VAL A 423 -26.64 -3.80 22.09
C VAL A 423 -25.46 -4.40 21.32
N ILE A 424 -24.25 -4.30 21.86
CA ILE A 424 -23.05 -4.90 21.27
C ILE A 424 -23.25 -6.41 21.07
N ASP A 425 -23.75 -7.09 22.09
CA ASP A 425 -23.96 -8.55 22.04
C ASP A 425 -25.02 -8.92 21.00
N ARG A 426 -26.13 -8.17 20.91
CA ARG A 426 -27.17 -8.39 19.89
C ARG A 426 -26.65 -8.17 18.47
N GLU A 427 -25.92 -7.09 18.21
CA GLU A 427 -25.38 -6.79 16.87
C GLU A 427 -24.25 -7.73 16.44
N THR A 428 -23.70 -8.54 17.36
CA THR A 428 -22.62 -9.50 17.10
C THR A 428 -23.00 -10.95 17.38
N GLN A 429 -24.28 -11.23 17.67
CA GLN A 429 -24.76 -12.56 18.09
C GLN A 429 -24.61 -13.64 17.00
N HIS A 430 -24.53 -13.24 15.72
CA HIS A 430 -24.34 -14.13 14.58
C HIS A 430 -22.89 -14.67 14.47
N LEU A 431 -21.98 -14.19 15.31
CA LEU A 431 -20.56 -14.59 15.32
C LEU A 431 -20.27 -15.62 16.42
N LYS A 432 -19.62 -16.72 16.05
CA LYS A 432 -19.13 -17.73 16.99
C LYS A 432 -17.85 -17.25 17.68
N PRO A 433 -17.47 -17.83 18.84
CA PRO A 433 -16.19 -17.54 19.48
C PRO A 433 -14.98 -17.70 18.54
N SER A 434 -14.97 -18.73 17.70
CA SER A 434 -13.93 -18.96 16.66
C SER A 434 -13.81 -17.80 15.68
N HIS A 435 -14.94 -17.17 15.31
CA HIS A 435 -14.97 -16.02 14.39
C HIS A 435 -14.34 -14.78 15.03
N LEU A 436 -14.66 -14.53 16.30
CA LEU A 436 -14.12 -13.42 17.09
C LEU A 436 -12.62 -13.58 17.37
N GLU A 437 -12.17 -14.81 17.65
CA GLU A 437 -10.74 -15.14 17.81
C GLU A 437 -9.96 -14.95 16.51
N TYR A 438 -10.50 -15.45 15.39
CA TYR A 438 -9.92 -15.22 14.07
C TYR A 438 -9.82 -13.72 13.76
N PHE A 439 -10.89 -12.94 14.05
CA PHE A 439 -10.88 -11.49 13.88
C PHE A 439 -9.77 -10.83 14.71
N SER A 440 -9.70 -11.12 16.01
CA SER A 440 -8.72 -10.54 16.93
C SER A 440 -7.28 -10.86 16.50
N LEU A 441 -7.00 -12.13 16.18
CA LEU A 441 -5.67 -12.58 15.77
C LEU A 441 -5.22 -11.91 14.46
N TRP A 442 -6.08 -11.90 13.43
CA TRP A 442 -5.74 -11.25 12.16
C TRP A 442 -5.61 -9.74 12.29
N TYR A 443 -6.44 -9.09 13.11
CA TYR A 443 -6.32 -7.66 13.37
C TYR A 443 -4.99 -7.32 14.06
N LEU A 444 -4.53 -8.15 15.00
CA LEU A 444 -3.20 -8.04 15.62
C LEU A 444 -2.09 -8.18 14.59
N MET A 445 -2.08 -9.27 13.82
CA MET A 445 -1.04 -9.51 12.82
C MET A 445 -0.97 -8.39 11.77
N LEU A 446 -2.12 -7.90 11.28
CA LEU A 446 -2.17 -6.75 10.38
C LEU A 446 -1.62 -5.47 11.02
N THR A 447 -1.91 -5.24 12.30
CA THR A 447 -1.42 -4.07 13.04
C THR A 447 0.10 -4.13 13.22
N LEU A 448 0.65 -5.29 13.56
CA LEU A 448 2.10 -5.51 13.68
C LEU A 448 2.83 -5.31 12.36
N GLU A 449 2.27 -5.83 11.26
CA GLU A 449 2.82 -5.65 9.92
C GLU A 449 2.78 -4.18 9.48
N LEU A 450 1.68 -3.47 9.78
CA LEU A 450 1.54 -2.04 9.50
C LEU A 450 2.61 -1.22 10.22
N GLN A 451 2.79 -1.45 11.53
CA GLN A 451 3.80 -0.78 12.34
C GLN A 451 5.22 -1.02 11.79
N SER A 452 5.56 -2.27 11.43
CA SER A 452 6.86 -2.61 10.82
C SER A 452 7.06 -1.98 9.44
N GLY A 453 5.99 -1.82 8.66
CA GLY A 453 6.00 -1.08 7.41
C GLY A 453 6.33 0.40 7.61
N GLU A 454 5.66 1.08 8.54
CA GLU A 454 5.88 2.51 8.83
C GLU A 454 7.33 2.80 9.26
N HIS A 455 7.94 1.92 10.04
CA HIS A 455 9.35 2.05 10.43
C HIS A 455 10.32 1.95 9.23
N LYS A 456 9.99 1.15 8.21
CA LYS A 456 10.84 0.93 7.03
C LYS A 456 10.60 1.92 5.88
N LYS A 457 9.39 2.46 5.75
CA LYS A 457 8.94 3.24 4.58
C LYS A 457 9.68 4.55 4.34
N GLY A 458 10.53 5.01 5.26
CA GLY A 458 11.42 6.17 5.05
C GLY A 458 10.70 7.48 4.66
N TYR A 459 9.39 7.57 4.81
CA TYR A 459 8.58 8.69 4.33
C TYR A 459 8.92 9.98 5.09
N LYS A 460 9.17 9.86 6.41
CA LYS A 460 9.76 10.94 7.22
C LYS A 460 11.06 11.48 6.62
N ASN A 461 11.88 10.65 5.96
CA ASN A 461 13.15 11.10 5.39
C ASN A 461 12.94 12.08 4.22
N ILE A 462 11.73 12.17 3.62
CA ILE A 462 11.47 13.10 2.50
C ILE A 462 11.66 14.54 2.97
N TRP A 463 11.06 14.89 4.11
CA TRP A 463 11.24 16.20 4.75
C TRP A 463 12.36 16.21 5.79
N MET A 464 12.80 15.03 6.26
CA MET A 464 13.81 14.98 7.31
C MET A 464 15.25 15.05 6.77
N THR A 465 15.50 14.51 5.58
CA THR A 465 16.84 14.34 5.00
C THR A 465 16.99 15.16 3.71
N PRO A 466 18.13 15.87 3.51
CA PRO A 466 18.42 16.58 2.26
C PRO A 466 18.40 15.66 1.03
N SER A 467 17.99 16.20 -0.12
CA SER A 467 17.88 15.42 -1.38
C SER A 467 19.22 14.77 -1.77
N LEU A 468 20.34 15.46 -1.59
CA LEU A 468 21.68 14.96 -1.90
C LEU A 468 22.06 13.69 -1.12
N GLU A 469 21.71 13.62 0.17
CA GLU A 469 22.00 12.44 1.00
C GLU A 469 21.11 11.27 0.62
N ARG A 470 19.83 11.52 0.33
CA ARG A 470 18.91 10.49 -0.16
C ARG A 470 19.27 9.98 -1.54
N GLU A 471 19.78 10.84 -2.41
CA GLU A 471 20.27 10.43 -3.73
C GLU A 471 21.45 9.45 -3.60
N LYS A 472 22.37 9.68 -2.66
CA LYS A 472 23.44 8.71 -2.34
C LYS A 472 22.92 7.36 -1.83
N ALA A 473 21.74 7.33 -1.21
CA ALA A 473 21.07 6.10 -0.80
C ALA A 473 20.32 5.42 -1.96
N GLY A 474 20.01 6.16 -3.04
CA GLY A 474 19.32 5.69 -4.24
C GLY A 474 17.81 5.89 -4.23
N ASP A 475 17.22 6.43 -3.15
CA ASP A 475 15.77 6.53 -2.97
C ASP A 475 15.18 7.89 -3.41
N CYS A 476 16.00 8.75 -3.99
CA CYS A 476 15.62 10.10 -4.42
C CYS A 476 16.43 10.50 -5.66
N VAL A 477 15.86 11.38 -6.49
CA VAL A 477 16.58 12.12 -7.52
C VAL A 477 16.33 13.62 -7.29
N GLY A 478 17.37 14.35 -6.90
CA GLY A 478 17.33 15.79 -6.62
C GLY A 478 17.84 16.65 -7.79
N ASN A 479 17.78 17.97 -7.61
CA ASN A 479 18.26 18.97 -8.57
C ASN A 479 17.63 18.86 -9.98
N MET A 480 16.32 18.67 -10.03
CA MET A 480 15.55 18.48 -11.26
C MET A 480 14.79 19.76 -11.63
N ILE A 481 14.64 20.04 -12.93
CA ILE A 481 13.86 21.15 -13.46
C ILE A 481 12.83 20.63 -14.49
N ARG A 482 11.71 21.33 -14.63
CA ARG A 482 10.72 21.01 -15.67
C ARG A 482 11.17 21.59 -17.00
N VAL A 483 11.22 20.77 -18.06
CA VAL A 483 11.77 21.20 -19.37
C VAL A 483 10.76 21.18 -20.53
N ASP A 484 9.74 20.33 -20.46
CA ASP A 484 8.74 20.19 -21.53
C ASP A 484 7.35 20.68 -21.07
N GLU A 485 6.42 20.83 -22.01
CA GLU A 485 5.02 21.15 -21.69
C GLU A 485 4.33 20.00 -20.96
N VAL A 486 3.41 20.34 -20.08
CA VAL A 486 2.62 19.36 -19.33
C VAL A 486 1.44 18.93 -20.18
N HIS A 487 1.33 17.64 -20.45
CA HIS A 487 0.24 17.07 -21.24
C HIS A 487 -0.73 16.33 -20.33
N GLU A 488 -2.03 16.62 -20.43
CA GLU A 488 -3.07 15.80 -19.81
C GLU A 488 -3.29 14.54 -20.66
N VAL A 489 -3.03 13.38 -20.08
CA VAL A 489 -3.12 12.08 -20.78
C VAL A 489 -4.52 11.48 -20.62
N SER A 490 -5.08 11.66 -19.43
CA SER A 490 -6.45 11.30 -19.06
C SER A 490 -6.91 12.30 -18.00
N GLU A 491 -8.22 12.40 -17.80
CA GLU A 491 -8.83 13.42 -16.95
C GLU A 491 -8.24 13.40 -15.52
N GLY A 492 -7.53 14.47 -15.16
CA GLY A 492 -6.83 14.59 -13.86
C GLY A 492 -5.46 13.90 -13.76
N GLN A 493 -4.90 13.38 -14.86
CA GLN A 493 -3.56 12.80 -14.93
C GLN A 493 -2.67 13.55 -15.92
N TYR A 494 -1.58 14.10 -15.40
CA TYR A 494 -0.71 15.04 -16.11
C TYR A 494 0.70 14.48 -16.26
N LEU A 495 1.15 14.32 -17.50
CA LEU A 495 2.51 13.90 -17.83
C LEU A 495 3.48 15.06 -17.68
N HIS A 496 4.46 14.89 -16.81
CA HIS A 496 5.52 15.85 -16.52
C HIS A 496 6.89 15.29 -16.90
N PHE A 497 7.76 16.17 -17.40
CA PHE A 497 9.14 15.84 -17.77
C PHE A 497 10.11 16.64 -16.91
N PHE A 498 10.93 15.92 -16.15
CA PHE A 498 11.95 16.48 -15.29
C PHE A 498 13.33 16.15 -15.83
N GLN A 499 14.19 17.16 -15.95
CA GLN A 499 15.58 17.02 -16.37
C GLN A 499 16.51 17.50 -15.27
N ARG A 500 17.63 16.80 -15.06
CA ARG A 500 18.66 17.23 -14.12
C ARG A 500 19.31 18.51 -14.61
N ARG A 501 19.45 19.52 -13.74
CA ARG A 501 20.03 20.82 -14.10
C ARG A 501 21.46 20.67 -14.62
N ASN A 502 22.29 19.91 -13.90
CA ASN A 502 23.70 19.64 -14.25
C ASN A 502 24.04 18.16 -14.00
N GLY A 503 24.79 17.53 -14.91
CA GLY A 503 25.29 16.16 -14.78
C GLY A 503 24.28 15.05 -15.08
N ALA A 504 24.70 13.80 -14.91
CA ALA A 504 23.85 12.60 -15.05
C ALA A 504 23.19 12.23 -13.71
N ILE A 505 22.06 11.54 -13.75
CA ILE A 505 21.40 10.91 -12.59
C ILE A 505 22.28 9.73 -12.15
N SER A 506 22.85 9.80 -10.95
CA SER A 506 23.81 8.82 -10.44
C SER A 506 23.15 7.90 -9.43
N GLY A 507 23.15 6.59 -9.69
CA GLY A 507 22.89 5.58 -8.65
C GLY A 507 21.46 5.51 -8.09
N THR A 508 20.45 5.99 -8.82
CA THR A 508 19.04 5.89 -8.39
C THR A 508 18.50 4.45 -8.48
N ASN A 509 17.68 4.06 -7.51
CA ASN A 509 16.91 2.81 -7.50
C ASN A 509 15.50 2.98 -8.10
N LEU A 510 15.12 4.18 -8.56
CA LEU A 510 13.81 4.44 -9.17
C LEU A 510 13.67 3.69 -10.50
N LEU A 511 12.63 2.87 -10.61
CA LEU A 511 12.27 2.10 -11.80
C LEU A 511 10.96 2.62 -12.40
N VAL A 512 10.74 2.31 -13.68
CA VAL A 512 9.47 2.57 -14.36
C VAL A 512 8.34 1.83 -13.64
N GLY A 513 7.26 2.54 -13.34
CA GLY A 513 6.11 2.06 -12.59
C GLY A 513 6.19 2.32 -11.08
N ASP A 514 7.34 2.75 -10.55
CA ASP A 514 7.45 3.11 -9.14
C ASP A 514 6.60 4.34 -8.83
N ARG A 515 6.00 4.33 -7.64
CA ARG A 515 5.26 5.47 -7.13
C ARG A 515 6.25 6.50 -6.58
N VAL A 516 5.99 7.77 -6.86
CA VAL A 516 6.86 8.89 -6.49
C VAL A 516 6.08 10.03 -5.87
N VAL A 517 6.77 10.75 -4.99
CA VAL A 517 6.34 12.05 -4.46
C VAL A 517 7.24 13.12 -5.06
N VAL A 518 6.62 14.12 -5.68
CA VAL A 518 7.31 15.28 -6.24
C VAL A 518 7.21 16.42 -5.24
N SER A 519 8.36 16.94 -4.82
CA SER A 519 8.49 18.11 -3.95
C SER A 519 9.44 19.13 -4.59
N GLY A 520 9.29 20.41 -4.23
CA GLY A 520 10.35 21.38 -4.44
C GLY A 520 11.48 21.18 -3.41
N GLU A 521 12.70 21.51 -3.78
CA GLU A 521 13.83 21.56 -2.82
C GLU A 521 13.79 22.82 -1.95
N GLU A 522 13.07 23.86 -2.39
CA GLU A 522 12.82 25.07 -1.64
C GLU A 522 11.88 24.82 -0.45
N LYS A 523 12.05 25.61 0.62
CA LYS A 523 11.19 25.53 1.81
C LYS A 523 9.73 25.80 1.43
N GLY A 524 8.85 24.97 1.96
CA GLY A 524 7.41 25.08 1.80
C GLY A 524 6.82 24.31 0.61
N LEU A 525 7.61 23.85 -0.35
CA LEU A 525 7.12 23.10 -1.53
C LEU A 525 7.12 21.57 -1.31
N LEU A 526 6.86 21.11 -0.09
CA LEU A 526 6.78 19.68 0.23
C LEU A 526 5.47 19.07 -0.29
N GLY A 527 5.56 17.87 -0.90
CA GLY A 527 4.39 17.04 -1.22
C GLY A 527 3.45 17.67 -2.24
N LEU A 528 3.98 18.30 -3.30
CA LEU A 528 3.20 19.02 -4.31
C LEU A 528 2.25 18.09 -5.08
N ALA A 529 2.78 16.95 -5.51
CA ALA A 529 2.05 15.94 -6.26
C ALA A 529 2.59 14.54 -5.97
N THR A 530 1.72 13.56 -6.17
CA THR A 530 2.10 12.14 -6.17
C THR A 530 1.73 11.53 -7.51
N GLY A 531 2.45 10.49 -7.92
CA GLY A 531 2.24 9.86 -9.21
C GLY A 531 3.13 8.66 -9.44
N TYR A 532 3.31 8.29 -10.70
CA TYR A 532 4.08 7.13 -11.10
C TYR A 532 5.15 7.49 -12.13
N VAL A 533 6.31 6.86 -12.03
CA VAL A 533 7.40 6.99 -13.00
C VAL A 533 7.00 6.31 -14.30
N ARG A 534 7.11 7.02 -15.42
CA ARG A 534 6.80 6.50 -16.75
C ARG A 534 8.07 6.11 -17.50
N GLU A 535 9.10 6.95 -17.45
CA GLU A 535 10.40 6.67 -18.07
C GLU A 535 11.52 7.22 -17.20
N VAL A 536 12.65 6.51 -17.20
CA VAL A 536 13.90 6.93 -16.54
C VAL A 536 15.02 6.82 -17.56
N SER A 537 15.75 7.90 -17.75
CA SER A 537 16.95 7.97 -18.59
C SER A 537 18.13 8.50 -17.77
N GLY A 538 19.32 8.57 -18.37
CA GLY A 538 20.52 9.05 -17.66
C GLY A 538 20.44 10.51 -17.18
N THR A 539 19.53 11.34 -17.71
CA THR A 539 19.40 12.77 -17.33
C THR A 539 17.96 13.24 -17.14
N LYS A 540 16.97 12.48 -17.62
CA LYS A 540 15.54 12.81 -17.56
C LYS A 540 14.72 11.73 -16.86
N VAL A 541 13.69 12.15 -16.15
CA VAL A 541 12.64 11.31 -15.57
C VAL A 541 11.28 11.87 -15.99
N SER A 542 10.39 11.03 -16.52
CA SER A 542 9.01 11.41 -16.79
C SER A 542 8.06 10.76 -15.80
N CYS A 543 7.05 11.51 -15.35
CA CYS A 543 6.09 11.06 -14.35
C CYS A 543 4.66 11.43 -14.74
N LEU A 544 3.73 10.52 -14.49
CA LEU A 544 2.30 10.79 -14.56
C LEU A 544 1.81 11.20 -13.17
N LEU A 545 1.44 12.47 -13.00
CA LEU A 545 1.11 13.08 -11.71
C LEU A 545 -0.37 13.42 -11.63
N GLY A 546 -0.94 13.35 -10.42
CA GLY A 546 -2.35 13.71 -10.19
C GLY A 546 -2.65 15.22 -10.12
N ARG A 547 -1.66 16.09 -10.41
CA ARG A 547 -1.82 17.55 -10.43
C ARG A 547 -0.97 18.16 -11.52
N ASN A 548 -1.46 19.26 -12.11
CA ASN A 548 -0.69 20.08 -13.04
C ASN A 548 0.22 21.03 -12.25
N LEU A 549 1.54 20.89 -12.42
CA LEU A 549 2.53 21.73 -11.75
C LEU A 549 2.98 22.92 -12.60
N SER A 550 2.31 23.21 -13.72
CA SER A 550 2.69 24.28 -14.66
C SER A 550 2.66 25.67 -14.04
N ASN A 551 1.81 25.88 -13.03
CA ASN A 551 1.65 27.13 -12.29
C ASN A 551 2.90 27.52 -11.50
N LEU A 552 3.80 26.56 -11.23
CA LEU A 552 5.09 26.84 -10.59
C LEU A 552 6.11 27.39 -11.60
N PRO A 553 6.99 28.32 -11.16
CA PRO A 553 8.06 28.87 -12.00
C PRO A 553 8.93 27.80 -12.67
N LYS A 554 9.36 28.04 -13.92
CA LYS A 554 10.19 27.07 -14.67
C LYS A 554 11.56 26.80 -14.01
N ASN A 555 12.06 27.74 -13.21
CA ASN A 555 13.34 27.63 -12.51
C ASN A 555 13.24 26.90 -11.15
N THR A 556 12.04 26.54 -10.70
CA THR A 556 11.83 25.78 -9.47
C THR A 556 12.61 24.47 -9.54
N VAL A 557 13.38 24.20 -8.48
CA VAL A 557 14.14 22.96 -8.36
C VAL A 557 13.28 21.92 -7.65
N PHE A 558 13.11 20.78 -8.30
CA PHE A 558 12.34 19.65 -7.83
C PHE A 558 13.23 18.51 -7.37
N ARG A 559 12.67 17.70 -6.50
CA ARG A 559 13.15 16.38 -6.09
C ARG A 559 12.04 15.36 -6.26
N LEU A 560 12.42 14.15 -6.67
CA LEU A 560 11.54 13.02 -6.85
C LEU A 560 11.96 11.94 -5.86
N ASP A 561 11.14 11.68 -4.86
CA ASP A 561 11.39 10.68 -3.84
C ASP A 561 10.57 9.42 -4.13
N HIS A 562 11.19 8.26 -3.99
CA HIS A 562 10.48 6.98 -4.03
C HIS A 562 9.43 6.96 -2.90
N ASP A 563 8.18 6.70 -3.26
CA ASP A 563 7.08 6.57 -2.33
C ASP A 563 6.61 5.12 -2.32
N GLU A 564 7.01 4.38 -1.29
CA GLU A 564 6.52 3.01 -1.08
C GLU A 564 4.99 2.98 -0.88
N GLY A 565 4.38 4.14 -0.59
CA GLY A 565 2.94 4.36 -0.53
C GLY A 565 2.26 3.67 0.66
N ASP A 566 1.01 4.04 0.89
CA ASP A 566 0.08 3.30 1.73
C ASP A 566 -0.72 2.29 0.89
N VAL A 567 -0.05 1.62 -0.05
CA VAL A 567 -0.73 0.78 -1.04
C VAL A 567 -1.28 -0.47 -0.35
N GLY A 568 -2.59 -0.46 -0.14
CA GLY A 568 -3.35 -1.68 0.12
C GLY A 568 -3.43 -2.16 1.56
N THR A 569 -2.87 -1.45 2.54
CA THR A 569 -2.92 -1.81 3.97
C THR A 569 -4.37 -1.88 4.49
N GLY A 570 -5.25 -0.99 4.04
CA GLY A 570 -6.67 -0.97 4.43
C GLY A 570 -7.53 -2.07 3.82
N VAL A 571 -7.14 -2.67 2.69
CA VAL A 571 -7.96 -3.71 2.00
C VAL A 571 -8.09 -4.97 2.84
N PRO A 572 -7.01 -5.55 3.42
CA PRO A 572 -7.11 -6.64 4.39
C PRO A 572 -8.04 -6.35 5.56
N PHE A 573 -7.95 -5.16 6.17
CA PHE A 573 -8.85 -4.75 7.25
C PHE A 573 -10.31 -4.73 6.77
N LYS A 574 -10.60 -4.12 5.62
CA LYS A 574 -11.95 -4.10 5.02
C LYS A 574 -12.48 -5.51 4.75
N ASN A 575 -11.66 -6.40 4.21
CA ASN A 575 -12.05 -7.79 3.93
C ASN A 575 -12.31 -8.57 5.23
N LEU A 576 -11.49 -8.34 6.26
CA LEU A 576 -11.69 -8.92 7.59
C LEU A 576 -13.01 -8.45 8.22
N SER A 577 -13.30 -7.15 8.18
CA SER A 577 -14.57 -6.58 8.63
C SER A 577 -15.76 -7.13 7.84
N LYS A 578 -15.64 -7.22 6.51
CA LYS A 578 -16.67 -7.79 5.61
C LYS A 578 -16.95 -9.26 5.94
N LEU A 579 -15.92 -10.05 6.25
CA LEU A 579 -16.08 -11.45 6.65
C LEU A 579 -16.92 -11.61 7.92
N MET A 580 -16.92 -10.61 8.82
CA MET A 580 -17.69 -10.61 10.07
C MET A 580 -19.10 -10.03 9.94
N LYS A 581 -19.51 -9.56 8.76
CA LYS A 581 -20.88 -9.07 8.55
C LYS A 581 -21.91 -10.19 8.65
N ASP A 582 -23.11 -9.82 9.11
CA ASP A 582 -24.27 -10.70 9.11
C ASP A 582 -24.89 -10.75 7.71
N CYS A 583 -24.36 -11.60 6.85
CA CYS A 583 -24.95 -11.89 5.55
C CYS A 583 -24.61 -13.31 5.10
N PRO A 584 -25.43 -13.93 4.23
CA PRO A 584 -25.26 -15.33 3.84
C PRO A 584 -23.91 -15.63 3.20
N VAL A 585 -23.36 -14.70 2.41
CA VAL A 585 -22.05 -14.86 1.77
C VAL A 585 -20.94 -14.90 2.80
N SER A 586 -20.95 -13.97 3.76
CA SER A 586 -19.95 -13.90 4.81
C SER A 586 -20.06 -15.07 5.78
N GLU A 587 -21.28 -15.47 6.16
CA GLU A 587 -21.52 -16.66 6.98
C GLU A 587 -20.95 -17.93 6.32
N ARG A 588 -21.26 -18.16 5.05
CA ARG A 588 -20.71 -19.29 4.29
C ARG A 588 -19.18 -19.28 4.28
N LEU A 589 -18.56 -18.12 4.01
CA LEU A 589 -17.11 -17.99 4.01
C LEU A 589 -16.51 -18.22 5.41
N ARG A 590 -17.15 -17.74 6.48
CA ARG A 590 -16.72 -18.05 7.86
C ARG A 590 -16.77 -19.54 8.14
N ASN A 591 -17.86 -20.21 7.76
CA ASN A 591 -18.00 -21.65 7.96
C ASN A 591 -16.93 -22.45 7.19
N LEU A 592 -16.63 -22.09 5.93
CA LEU A 592 -15.63 -22.77 5.12
C LEU A 592 -14.18 -22.50 5.57
N ILE A 593 -13.87 -21.24 5.95
CA ILE A 593 -12.49 -20.77 6.14
C ILE A 593 -12.06 -20.79 7.60
N ILE A 594 -12.95 -20.42 8.51
CA ILE A 594 -12.66 -20.34 9.95
C ILE A 594 -13.03 -21.66 10.62
N ASP A 595 -14.24 -22.16 10.36
CA ASP A 595 -14.76 -23.37 11.01
C ASP A 595 -14.41 -24.66 10.23
N PHE A 596 -13.69 -24.55 9.11
CA PHE A 596 -13.24 -25.67 8.27
C PHE A 596 -14.36 -26.64 7.84
N GLN A 597 -15.56 -26.13 7.59
CA GLN A 597 -16.65 -26.93 7.03
C GLN A 597 -16.18 -27.62 5.74
N LYS A 598 -16.33 -28.95 5.69
CA LYS A 598 -15.88 -29.76 4.56
C LYS A 598 -16.61 -29.32 3.28
N PRO A 599 -15.89 -29.08 2.17
CA PRO A 599 -16.49 -28.71 0.91
C PRO A 599 -17.31 -29.85 0.32
N CYS A 600 -18.45 -29.52 -0.29
CA CYS A 600 -19.36 -30.47 -0.91
C CYS A 600 -19.10 -30.62 -2.41
N PHE A 601 -19.27 -31.86 -2.89
CA PHE A 601 -19.18 -32.23 -4.30
C PHE A 601 -20.42 -33.04 -4.70
N ILE A 602 -20.95 -32.78 -5.88
CA ILE A 602 -22.00 -33.62 -6.48
C ILE A 602 -21.41 -34.90 -7.07
N GLN A 603 -22.25 -35.94 -7.25
CA GLN A 603 -21.80 -37.26 -7.66
C GLN A 603 -21.66 -37.44 -9.18
N HIS A 604 -22.49 -36.78 -10.00
CA HIS A 604 -22.55 -37.01 -11.45
C HIS A 604 -22.33 -35.73 -12.26
N LEU A 605 -21.51 -35.81 -13.32
CA LEU A 605 -21.24 -34.69 -14.24
C LEU A 605 -22.41 -34.39 -15.20
N SER A 606 -23.26 -35.39 -15.48
CA SER A 606 -24.37 -35.28 -16.42
C SER A 606 -25.43 -34.24 -16.00
N SER A 607 -25.52 -33.94 -14.70
CA SER A 607 -26.42 -32.91 -14.17
C SER A 607 -25.83 -31.49 -14.22
N VAL A 608 -24.56 -31.33 -14.61
CA VAL A 608 -23.89 -30.01 -14.64
C VAL A 608 -23.63 -29.52 -16.04
N LEU A 609 -23.28 -30.41 -16.97
CA LEU A 609 -22.90 -30.04 -18.33
C LEU A 609 -24.15 -29.85 -19.21
N PRO A 610 -24.43 -28.64 -19.70
CA PRO A 610 -25.49 -28.42 -20.69
C PRO A 610 -25.26 -29.31 -21.91
N PRO A 611 -26.32 -29.87 -22.53
CA PRO A 611 -26.19 -30.73 -23.72
C PRO A 611 -25.35 -30.09 -24.83
N GLU A 612 -25.57 -28.80 -25.07
CA GLU A 612 -24.88 -27.99 -26.09
C GLU A 612 -23.38 -27.82 -25.81
N ALA A 613 -22.95 -27.85 -24.54
CA ALA A 613 -21.56 -27.65 -24.15
C ALA A 613 -20.71 -28.94 -24.21
N LYS A 614 -21.35 -30.13 -24.28
CA LYS A 614 -20.67 -31.43 -24.14
C LYS A 614 -19.57 -31.64 -25.17
N GLU A 615 -19.83 -31.31 -26.43
CA GLU A 615 -18.86 -31.49 -27.52
C GLU A 615 -17.67 -30.53 -27.37
N THR A 616 -17.94 -29.25 -27.11
CA THR A 616 -16.89 -28.23 -26.89
C THR A 616 -16.00 -28.61 -25.71
N VAL A 617 -16.59 -29.02 -24.59
CA VAL A 617 -15.86 -29.46 -23.40
C VAL A 617 -15.03 -30.71 -23.70
N ALA A 618 -15.60 -31.71 -24.39
CA ALA A 618 -14.85 -32.91 -24.77
C ALA A 618 -13.64 -32.58 -25.65
N ASN A 619 -13.77 -31.65 -26.59
CA ASN A 619 -12.67 -31.20 -27.45
C ASN A 619 -11.57 -30.44 -26.67
N ILE A 620 -11.94 -29.62 -25.69
CA ILE A 620 -10.95 -28.97 -24.80
C ILE A 620 -10.23 -30.03 -23.96
N LEU A 621 -10.97 -30.98 -23.37
CA LEU A 621 -10.40 -32.04 -22.52
C LEU A 621 -9.42 -32.93 -23.29
N LYS A 622 -9.61 -33.19 -24.59
CA LYS A 622 -8.67 -34.00 -25.40
C LYS A 622 -7.22 -33.49 -25.32
N GLY A 623 -7.02 -32.17 -25.25
CA GLY A 623 -5.70 -31.54 -25.19
C GLY A 623 -5.02 -31.54 -23.81
N LEU A 624 -5.67 -32.07 -22.78
CA LEU A 624 -5.19 -32.05 -21.40
C LEU A 624 -4.66 -33.43 -20.96
N ASN A 625 -3.66 -33.43 -20.08
CA ASN A 625 -3.18 -34.65 -19.42
C ASN A 625 -4.14 -35.13 -18.32
N LYS A 626 -3.91 -36.33 -17.76
CA LYS A 626 -4.81 -36.95 -16.77
C LYS A 626 -5.01 -36.06 -15.51
N PRO A 627 -3.96 -35.54 -14.84
CA PRO A 627 -4.15 -34.64 -13.70
C PRO A 627 -4.94 -33.36 -14.03
N GLN A 628 -4.69 -32.75 -15.19
CA GLN A 628 -5.44 -31.58 -15.64
C GLN A 628 -6.92 -31.89 -15.88
N LYS A 629 -7.23 -33.04 -16.52
CA LYS A 629 -8.62 -33.52 -16.69
C LYS A 629 -9.31 -33.73 -15.35
N GLN A 630 -8.61 -34.32 -14.38
CA GLN A 630 -9.13 -34.51 -13.03
C GLN A 630 -9.42 -33.18 -12.34
N ALA A 631 -8.56 -32.16 -12.54
CA ALA A 631 -8.81 -30.83 -12.01
C ALA A 631 -10.08 -30.21 -12.61
N MET A 632 -10.29 -30.32 -13.92
CA MET A 632 -11.52 -29.82 -14.57
C MET A 632 -12.76 -30.52 -14.01
N LYS A 633 -12.71 -31.85 -13.86
CA LYS A 633 -13.79 -32.66 -13.28
C LYS A 633 -14.11 -32.21 -11.86
N GLN A 634 -13.10 -32.05 -11.00
CA GLN A 634 -13.31 -31.68 -9.61
C GLN A 634 -13.97 -30.31 -9.48
N VAL A 635 -13.52 -29.31 -10.27
CA VAL A 635 -14.12 -27.97 -10.27
C VAL A 635 -15.59 -28.03 -10.69
N LEU A 636 -15.92 -28.74 -11.77
CA LEU A 636 -17.29 -28.88 -12.24
C LEU A 636 -18.22 -29.57 -11.22
N LEU A 637 -17.68 -30.50 -10.42
CA LEU A 637 -18.44 -31.19 -9.37
C LEU A 637 -18.55 -30.39 -8.07
N SER A 638 -17.77 -29.32 -7.90
CA SER A 638 -17.72 -28.57 -6.64
C SER A 638 -18.96 -27.71 -6.41
N LYS A 639 -19.44 -27.70 -5.15
CA LYS A 639 -20.46 -26.74 -4.66
C LYS A 639 -19.85 -25.57 -3.89
N ASP A 640 -18.65 -25.74 -3.35
CA ASP A 640 -17.96 -24.74 -2.52
C ASP A 640 -16.65 -24.29 -3.17
N TYR A 641 -15.60 -25.12 -3.09
CA TYR A 641 -14.30 -24.78 -3.63
C TYR A 641 -13.49 -25.98 -4.12
N THR A 642 -12.44 -25.69 -4.91
CA THR A 642 -11.42 -26.66 -5.34
C THR A 642 -10.04 -26.03 -5.24
N LEU A 643 -9.04 -26.81 -4.83
CA LEU A 643 -7.65 -26.41 -4.73
C LEU A 643 -6.85 -27.15 -5.80
N ILE A 644 -6.21 -26.41 -6.69
CA ILE A 644 -5.33 -26.98 -7.72
C ILE A 644 -3.88 -26.70 -7.31
N VAL A 645 -3.16 -27.75 -6.91
CA VAL A 645 -1.73 -27.69 -6.63
C VAL A 645 -0.99 -27.73 -7.96
N GLY A 646 -0.55 -26.57 -8.41
CA GLY A 646 0.17 -26.41 -9.67
C GLY A 646 1.67 -26.39 -9.46
N MET A 647 2.29 -27.58 -9.39
CA MET A 647 3.73 -27.73 -9.22
C MET A 647 4.52 -27.09 -10.39
N PRO A 648 5.84 -26.82 -10.24
CA PRO A 648 6.63 -26.13 -11.26
C PRO A 648 6.59 -26.82 -12.62
N GLY A 649 6.36 -26.04 -13.69
CA GLY A 649 6.35 -26.55 -15.07
C GLY A 649 5.10 -27.34 -15.49
N THR A 650 4.11 -27.53 -14.60
CA THR A 650 2.89 -28.34 -14.88
C THR A 650 1.84 -27.65 -15.76
N GLY A 651 2.13 -26.43 -16.20
CA GLY A 651 1.26 -25.68 -17.08
C GLY A 651 0.04 -25.05 -16.38
N LYS A 652 0.19 -24.54 -15.15
CA LYS A 652 -0.86 -23.79 -14.40
C LYS A 652 -1.70 -22.87 -15.28
N THR A 653 -1.07 -21.94 -15.99
CA THR A 653 -1.75 -20.99 -16.89
C THR A 653 -2.53 -21.69 -18.01
N THR A 654 -2.02 -22.81 -18.54
CA THR A 654 -2.73 -23.63 -19.54
C THR A 654 -3.95 -24.30 -18.93
N THR A 655 -3.83 -24.84 -17.72
CA THR A 655 -4.93 -25.46 -16.95
C THR A 655 -6.02 -24.44 -16.65
N ILE A 656 -5.65 -23.23 -16.18
CA ILE A 656 -6.59 -22.14 -15.91
C ILE A 656 -7.29 -21.71 -17.20
N CYS A 657 -6.56 -21.50 -18.30
CA CYS A 657 -7.15 -21.14 -19.58
C CYS A 657 -8.17 -22.19 -20.07
N ALA A 658 -7.83 -23.48 -19.97
CA ALA A 658 -8.77 -24.55 -20.30
C ALA A 658 -10.00 -24.54 -19.39
N LEU A 659 -9.81 -24.29 -18.08
CA LEU A 659 -10.90 -24.18 -17.12
C LEU A 659 -11.84 -23.02 -17.45
N VAL A 660 -11.31 -21.83 -17.69
CA VAL A 660 -12.11 -20.65 -18.07
C VAL A 660 -12.92 -20.93 -19.34
N ARG A 661 -12.31 -21.57 -20.35
CA ARG A 661 -13.02 -21.96 -21.58
C ARG A 661 -14.13 -22.97 -21.34
N ILE A 662 -13.91 -23.96 -20.48
CA ILE A 662 -14.92 -24.96 -20.11
C ILE A 662 -16.08 -24.29 -19.36
N LEU A 663 -15.78 -23.45 -18.37
CA LEU A 663 -16.79 -22.75 -17.58
C LEU A 663 -17.62 -21.79 -18.45
N SER A 664 -16.96 -21.03 -19.32
CA SER A 664 -17.63 -20.14 -20.27
C SER A 664 -18.49 -20.91 -21.27
N ALA A 665 -18.03 -22.05 -21.79
CA ALA A 665 -18.84 -22.92 -22.66
C ALA A 665 -20.06 -23.52 -21.94
N CYS A 666 -19.99 -23.68 -20.61
CA CYS A 666 -21.13 -24.11 -19.79
C CYS A 666 -22.07 -22.95 -19.40
N GLY A 667 -21.83 -21.72 -19.89
CA GLY A 667 -22.63 -20.54 -19.58
C GLY A 667 -22.36 -19.92 -18.21
N PHE A 668 -21.30 -20.34 -17.50
CA PHE A 668 -20.97 -19.76 -16.20
C PHE A 668 -20.24 -18.42 -16.33
N SER A 669 -20.57 -17.51 -15.41
CA SER A 669 -19.81 -16.29 -15.20
C SER A 669 -18.54 -16.55 -14.37
N VAL A 670 -17.40 -16.00 -14.82
CA VAL A 670 -16.08 -16.26 -14.22
C VAL A 670 -15.37 -14.96 -13.87
N LEU A 671 -15.00 -14.83 -12.60
CA LEU A 671 -14.05 -13.84 -12.12
C LEU A 671 -12.65 -14.47 -12.07
N LEU A 672 -11.73 -13.97 -12.88
CA LEU A 672 -10.33 -14.40 -12.90
C LEU A 672 -9.45 -13.39 -12.16
N THR A 673 -8.74 -13.83 -11.13
CA THR A 673 -7.83 -12.96 -10.37
C THR A 673 -6.47 -13.57 -10.10
N SER A 674 -5.51 -12.70 -9.78
CA SER A 674 -4.20 -13.07 -9.25
C SER A 674 -3.61 -11.93 -8.41
N PHE A 675 -2.47 -12.17 -7.77
CA PHE A 675 -1.72 -11.14 -7.05
C PHE A 675 -1.15 -10.07 -7.97
N THR A 676 -0.61 -10.47 -9.11
CA THR A 676 0.10 -9.57 -10.04
C THR A 676 -0.66 -9.41 -11.35
N HIS A 677 -0.58 -8.22 -11.95
CA HIS A 677 -1.14 -7.97 -13.28
C HIS A 677 -0.56 -8.93 -14.33
N THR A 678 0.76 -9.17 -14.29
CA THR A 678 1.43 -10.08 -15.23
C THR A 678 0.87 -11.51 -15.20
N ALA A 679 0.52 -12.04 -14.03
CA ALA A 679 -0.07 -13.37 -13.93
C ALA A 679 -1.45 -13.44 -14.60
N VAL A 680 -2.29 -12.42 -14.38
CA VAL A 680 -3.59 -12.29 -15.04
C VAL A 680 -3.42 -12.15 -16.56
N ASP A 681 -2.54 -11.25 -17.00
CA ASP A 681 -2.27 -10.99 -18.43
C ASP A 681 -1.82 -12.25 -19.16
N ASN A 682 -0.97 -13.08 -18.54
CA ASN A 682 -0.51 -14.34 -19.11
C ASN A 682 -1.66 -15.33 -19.39
N VAL A 683 -2.70 -15.34 -18.55
CA VAL A 683 -3.89 -16.17 -18.77
C VAL A 683 -4.73 -15.58 -19.91
N LEU A 684 -5.00 -14.27 -19.86
CA LEU A 684 -5.78 -13.56 -20.88
C LEU A 684 -5.17 -13.69 -22.28
N LEU A 685 -3.85 -13.63 -22.35
CA LEU A 685 -3.07 -13.85 -23.55
C LEU A 685 -3.35 -15.18 -24.23
N LYS A 686 -3.36 -16.25 -23.44
CA LYS A 686 -3.67 -17.59 -23.92
C LYS A 686 -5.13 -17.73 -24.33
N LEU A 687 -6.05 -17.07 -23.63
CA LEU A 687 -7.47 -17.05 -23.98
C LEU A 687 -7.70 -16.37 -25.34
N ALA A 688 -6.99 -15.27 -25.58
CA ALA A 688 -7.05 -14.53 -26.84
C ALA A 688 -6.21 -15.15 -27.98
N LYS A 689 -5.60 -16.35 -27.77
CA LYS A 689 -4.73 -17.09 -28.71
C LYS A 689 -3.45 -16.34 -29.14
N PHE A 690 -2.97 -15.38 -28.35
CA PHE A 690 -1.77 -14.61 -28.66
C PHE A 690 -0.52 -15.20 -27.98
N LYS A 691 0.65 -15.01 -28.61
CA LYS A 691 1.95 -15.47 -28.12
C LYS A 691 2.85 -14.25 -27.77
N LYS A 692 2.63 -13.52 -26.66
CA LYS A 692 3.62 -12.66 -25.89
C LYS A 692 2.99 -11.59 -24.96
N VAL A 693 3.66 -11.22 -23.86
CA VAL A 693 3.30 -10.17 -22.84
C VAL A 693 3.16 -8.75 -23.46
N HIS A 694 2.28 -7.87 -22.92
CA HIS A 694 1.14 -7.41 -23.71
C HIS A 694 0.89 -5.88 -23.89
N PRO A 695 1.25 -5.34 -25.08
CA PRO A 695 0.46 -4.46 -25.94
C PRO A 695 -1.05 -4.67 -25.99
N ASP A 696 -1.39 -5.92 -26.29
CA ASP A 696 -2.59 -6.23 -27.07
C ASP A 696 -3.87 -6.40 -26.22
N ILE A 697 -3.85 -6.04 -24.92
CA ILE A 697 -4.83 -6.41 -23.80
C ILE A 697 -5.45 -5.08 -23.47
N GLN A 698 -4.71 -3.98 -23.67
CA GLN A 698 -5.23 -2.63 -23.70
C GLN A 698 -6.56 -2.62 -24.46
N LYS A 699 -6.68 -3.22 -25.66
CA LYS A 699 -7.97 -3.33 -26.40
C LYS A 699 -9.13 -4.03 -25.68
N TYR A 700 -8.84 -4.84 -24.66
CA TYR A 700 -9.81 -5.54 -23.82
C TYR A 700 -9.96 -4.89 -22.44
N THR A 701 -9.19 -3.84 -22.10
CA THR A 701 -9.41 -3.11 -20.86
C THR A 701 -10.68 -2.28 -20.97
N GLU A 702 -11.33 -2.08 -19.83
CA GLU A 702 -12.49 -1.20 -19.75
C GLU A 702 -12.19 0.21 -20.28
N GLU A 703 -11.03 0.77 -19.93
CA GLU A 703 -10.61 2.11 -20.37
C GLU A 703 -10.61 2.24 -21.90
N GLU A 704 -10.05 1.26 -22.60
CA GLU A 704 -9.97 1.25 -24.05
C GLU A 704 -11.32 0.95 -24.71
N ILE A 705 -12.15 0.09 -24.10
CA ILE A 705 -13.50 -0.20 -24.57
C ILE A 705 -14.37 1.06 -24.44
N CYS A 706 -14.31 1.74 -23.29
CA CYS A 706 -15.03 2.98 -23.03
C CYS A 706 -14.59 4.08 -24.00
N ARG A 707 -13.29 4.19 -24.28
CA ARG A 707 -12.74 5.15 -25.24
C ARG A 707 -13.13 4.81 -26.69
N SER A 708 -12.95 3.56 -27.12
CA SER A 708 -13.22 3.14 -28.51
C SER A 708 -14.71 3.14 -28.87
N ARG A 709 -15.58 2.76 -27.93
CA ARG A 709 -17.05 2.78 -28.11
C ARG A 709 -17.69 4.10 -27.73
N SER A 710 -16.91 5.08 -27.25
CA SER A 710 -17.42 6.38 -26.78
C SER A 710 -18.56 6.23 -25.77
N ILE A 711 -18.38 5.37 -24.77
CA ILE A 711 -19.37 5.12 -23.71
C ILE A 711 -19.62 6.41 -22.93
N LYS A 712 -20.88 6.86 -22.85
CA LYS A 712 -21.28 8.13 -22.21
C LYS A 712 -22.40 8.01 -21.18
N SER A 713 -23.03 6.83 -21.08
CA SER A 713 -24.11 6.61 -20.13
C SER A 713 -23.85 5.45 -19.17
N VAL A 714 -24.49 5.50 -18.00
CA VAL A 714 -24.47 4.40 -17.02
C VAL A 714 -25.08 3.13 -17.61
N THR A 715 -26.11 3.26 -18.46
CA THR A 715 -26.74 2.14 -19.14
C THR A 715 -25.80 1.45 -20.14
N ASP A 716 -25.05 2.24 -20.92
CA ASP A 716 -24.06 1.67 -21.85
C ASP A 716 -22.93 0.96 -21.07
N LEU A 717 -22.51 1.55 -19.94
CA LEU A 717 -21.48 0.96 -19.07
C LEU A 717 -21.96 -0.35 -18.44
N GLU A 718 -23.21 -0.39 -17.98
CA GLU A 718 -23.86 -1.59 -17.45
C GLU A 718 -23.96 -2.68 -18.53
N GLU A 719 -24.32 -2.32 -19.77
CA GLU A 719 -24.36 -3.26 -20.90
C GLU A 719 -22.96 -3.84 -21.17
N VAL A 720 -21.91 -3.00 -21.16
CA VAL A 720 -20.53 -3.46 -21.29
C VAL A 720 -20.18 -4.44 -20.17
N TYR A 721 -20.46 -4.12 -18.91
CA TYR A 721 -20.16 -5.00 -17.79
C TYR A 721 -20.94 -6.32 -17.80
N ASN A 722 -22.20 -6.29 -18.22
CA ASN A 722 -23.07 -7.46 -18.27
C ASN A 722 -22.80 -8.35 -19.48
N SER A 723 -22.38 -7.78 -20.61
CA SER A 723 -22.04 -8.51 -21.84
C SER A 723 -20.84 -9.46 -21.68
N GLN A 724 -19.97 -9.24 -20.68
CA GLN A 724 -18.76 -10.04 -20.49
C GLN A 724 -18.99 -11.17 -19.46
N PRO A 725 -18.96 -12.45 -19.89
CA PRO A 725 -19.07 -13.59 -18.97
C PRO A 725 -17.79 -13.79 -18.15
N VAL A 726 -16.64 -13.34 -18.65
CA VAL A 726 -15.33 -13.45 -17.98
C VAL A 726 -14.81 -12.06 -17.65
N VAL A 727 -14.55 -11.80 -16.38
CA VAL A 727 -13.97 -10.54 -15.89
C VAL A 727 -12.64 -10.86 -15.22
N ALA A 728 -11.59 -10.12 -15.56
CA ALA A 728 -10.24 -10.36 -15.04
C ALA A 728 -9.66 -9.12 -14.36
N THR A 729 -9.11 -9.30 -13.16
CA THR A 729 -8.50 -8.20 -12.38
C THR A 729 -7.50 -8.73 -11.35
N SER A 730 -6.75 -7.86 -10.67
CA SER A 730 -5.93 -8.29 -9.52
C SER A 730 -6.79 -8.50 -8.27
N CYS A 731 -6.32 -9.26 -7.28
CA CYS A 731 -7.04 -9.43 -6.01
C CYS A 731 -7.25 -8.10 -5.25
N MET A 732 -6.40 -7.10 -5.49
CA MET A 732 -6.55 -5.75 -4.94
C MET A 732 -7.56 -4.89 -5.74
N GLY A 733 -7.80 -5.24 -7.00
CA GLY A 733 -8.74 -4.57 -7.91
C GLY A 733 -10.21 -4.86 -7.63
N VAL A 734 -10.53 -5.68 -6.63
CA VAL A 734 -11.92 -6.04 -6.27
C VAL A 734 -12.73 -4.91 -5.63
N ASN A 735 -12.13 -3.73 -5.46
CA ASN A 735 -12.86 -2.51 -5.14
C ASN A 735 -13.52 -1.86 -6.37
N HIS A 736 -13.34 -2.43 -7.57
CA HIS A 736 -13.96 -1.93 -8.78
C HIS A 736 -15.51 -1.97 -8.70
N PRO A 737 -16.23 -0.96 -9.21
CA PRO A 737 -17.69 -0.86 -9.13
C PRO A 737 -18.48 -2.08 -9.62
N ILE A 738 -17.97 -2.79 -10.61
CA ILE A 738 -18.59 -4.02 -11.13
C ILE A 738 -18.93 -5.03 -10.01
N PHE A 739 -18.11 -5.12 -8.97
CA PHE A 739 -18.25 -6.09 -7.88
C PHE A 739 -19.28 -5.71 -6.82
N ALA A 740 -19.77 -4.47 -6.83
CA ALA A 740 -20.87 -4.08 -5.96
C ALA A 740 -22.21 -4.64 -6.43
N GLN A 741 -22.38 -4.80 -7.75
CA GLN A 741 -23.63 -5.23 -8.35
C GLN A 741 -23.58 -6.64 -8.96
N LYS A 742 -22.42 -7.10 -9.44
CA LYS A 742 -22.29 -8.40 -10.13
C LYS A 742 -21.75 -9.49 -9.21
N GLN A 743 -22.46 -10.61 -9.15
CA GLN A 743 -21.99 -11.85 -8.53
C GLN A 743 -21.64 -12.87 -9.62
N PHE A 744 -20.51 -13.56 -9.45
CA PHE A 744 -20.00 -14.56 -10.38
C PHE A 744 -20.30 -15.98 -9.90
N ASP A 745 -20.46 -16.92 -10.83
CA ASP A 745 -20.63 -18.33 -10.47
C ASP A 745 -19.33 -18.95 -9.98
N PHE A 746 -18.21 -18.54 -10.56
CA PHE A 746 -16.86 -18.96 -10.19
C PHE A 746 -15.91 -17.78 -10.02
N CYS A 747 -15.09 -17.83 -8.97
CA CYS A 747 -13.85 -17.06 -8.87
C CYS A 747 -12.65 -18.00 -9.03
N ILE A 748 -11.67 -17.66 -9.86
CA ILE A 748 -10.41 -18.38 -10.01
C ILE A 748 -9.28 -17.47 -9.54
N VAL A 749 -8.54 -17.89 -8.53
CA VAL A 749 -7.40 -17.14 -7.99
C VAL A 749 -6.11 -17.86 -8.35
N ASP A 750 -5.32 -17.29 -9.27
CA ASP A 750 -3.98 -17.80 -9.60
C ASP A 750 -2.92 -17.27 -8.62
N GLU A 751 -1.89 -18.08 -8.40
CA GLU A 751 -0.81 -17.85 -7.43
C GLU A 751 -1.34 -17.65 -5.99
N ALA A 752 -2.47 -18.27 -5.64
CA ALA A 752 -3.15 -18.11 -4.35
C ALA A 752 -2.29 -18.47 -3.12
N SER A 753 -1.22 -19.27 -3.30
CA SER A 753 -0.28 -19.60 -2.23
C SER A 753 0.65 -18.45 -1.82
N GLN A 754 0.81 -17.42 -2.67
CA GLN A 754 1.61 -16.21 -2.39
C GLN A 754 0.77 -15.04 -1.87
N ILE A 755 -0.55 -15.16 -1.90
CA ILE A 755 -1.45 -14.07 -1.54
C ILE A 755 -1.74 -14.13 -0.05
N SER A 756 -1.59 -12.99 0.63
CA SER A 756 -2.04 -12.86 2.02
C SER A 756 -3.50 -13.30 2.13
N GLN A 757 -3.82 -14.07 3.17
CA GLN A 757 -5.12 -14.71 3.34
C GLN A 757 -6.29 -13.72 3.16
N LEU A 758 -6.19 -12.54 3.79
CA LEU A 758 -7.22 -11.51 3.74
C LEU A 758 -7.31 -10.76 2.41
N VAL A 759 -6.21 -10.68 1.65
CA VAL A 759 -6.25 -10.15 0.27
C VAL A 759 -6.95 -11.16 -0.65
N CYS A 760 -6.67 -12.45 -0.46
CA CYS A 760 -7.31 -13.53 -1.22
C CYS A 760 -8.82 -13.60 -0.98
N LEU A 761 -9.32 -13.22 0.21
CA LEU A 761 -10.76 -13.16 0.51
C LEU A 761 -11.55 -12.17 -0.35
N GLY A 762 -10.92 -11.07 -0.79
CA GLY A 762 -11.59 -9.98 -1.51
C GLY A 762 -12.47 -10.46 -2.68
N PRO A 763 -11.90 -11.15 -3.69
CA PRO A 763 -12.68 -11.66 -4.83
C PRO A 763 -13.68 -12.76 -4.46
N LEU A 764 -13.45 -13.52 -3.38
CA LEU A 764 -14.33 -14.62 -2.97
C LEU A 764 -15.73 -14.11 -2.56
N PHE A 765 -15.83 -12.90 -1.99
CA PHE A 765 -17.12 -12.26 -1.69
C PHE A 765 -17.99 -12.03 -2.93
N CYS A 766 -17.39 -12.01 -4.12
CA CYS A 766 -18.06 -11.71 -5.37
C CYS A 766 -18.46 -13.00 -6.12
N SER A 767 -18.33 -14.17 -5.50
CA SER A 767 -18.55 -15.44 -6.19
C SER A 767 -19.32 -16.48 -5.37
N LYS A 768 -20.02 -17.38 -6.07
CA LYS A 768 -20.70 -18.52 -5.44
C LYS A 768 -19.73 -19.67 -5.16
N ARG A 769 -18.79 -19.96 -6.06
CA ARG A 769 -17.77 -21.00 -5.91
C ARG A 769 -16.40 -20.42 -6.19
N PHE A 770 -15.35 -21.02 -5.63
CA PHE A 770 -14.00 -20.55 -5.92
C PHE A 770 -12.98 -21.67 -6.17
N VAL A 771 -12.00 -21.37 -7.00
CA VAL A 771 -10.89 -22.25 -7.33
C VAL A 771 -9.61 -21.52 -6.97
N LEU A 772 -8.85 -22.07 -6.04
CA LEU A 772 -7.53 -21.54 -5.71
C LEU A 772 -6.48 -22.37 -6.43
N VAL A 773 -5.65 -21.71 -7.23
CA VAL A 773 -4.53 -22.34 -7.93
C VAL A 773 -3.25 -21.82 -7.30
N GLY A 774 -2.38 -22.72 -6.87
CA GLY A 774 -1.18 -22.33 -6.17
C GLY A 774 -0.26 -23.51 -5.91
N ASP A 775 0.81 -23.24 -5.20
CA ASP A 775 1.74 -24.26 -4.72
C ASP A 775 2.31 -23.80 -3.39
N HIS A 776 1.90 -24.46 -2.30
CA HIS A 776 2.38 -24.14 -0.96
C HIS A 776 3.86 -24.50 -0.78
N GLN A 777 4.44 -25.23 -1.73
CA GLN A 777 5.85 -25.59 -1.77
C GLN A 777 6.71 -24.57 -2.53
N GLN A 778 6.10 -23.49 -3.02
CA GLN A 778 6.77 -22.28 -3.51
C GLN A 778 6.63 -21.15 -2.49
N LEU A 779 6.95 -19.90 -2.87
CA LEU A 779 7.01 -18.78 -1.93
C LEU A 779 5.66 -18.53 -1.23
N PRO A 780 5.65 -18.30 0.10
CA PRO A 780 4.48 -17.86 0.84
C PRO A 780 4.25 -16.34 0.64
N PRO A 781 3.16 -15.78 1.18
CA PRO A 781 3.02 -14.34 1.31
C PRO A 781 4.18 -13.73 2.11
N LEU A 782 4.69 -12.59 1.64
CA LEU A 782 5.75 -11.86 2.35
C LEU A 782 5.17 -11.18 3.60
N VAL A 783 5.77 -11.45 4.76
CA VAL A 783 5.45 -10.81 6.04
C VAL A 783 6.72 -10.22 6.62
N LEU A 784 6.78 -8.90 6.79
CA LEU A 784 7.97 -8.19 7.25
C LEU A 784 8.18 -8.32 8.76
N ASN A 785 7.09 -8.26 9.53
CA ASN A 785 7.12 -8.39 10.98
C ASN A 785 7.35 -9.85 11.39
N ALA A 786 8.37 -10.11 12.21
CA ALA A 786 8.72 -11.46 12.63
C ALA A 786 7.64 -12.08 13.54
N GLU A 787 7.12 -11.32 14.50
CA GLU A 787 6.08 -11.79 15.41
C GLU A 787 4.77 -12.13 14.67
N ALA A 788 4.33 -11.26 13.75
CA ALA A 788 3.15 -11.54 12.93
C ALA A 788 3.35 -12.81 12.08
N ARG A 789 4.56 -13.05 11.59
CA ARG A 789 4.91 -14.27 10.85
C ARG A 789 4.80 -15.50 11.73
N ASP A 790 5.32 -15.43 12.95
CA ASP A 790 5.29 -16.52 13.94
C ASP A 790 3.86 -16.82 14.43
N LEU A 791 3.01 -15.80 14.51
CA LEU A 791 1.56 -15.92 14.77
C LEU A 791 0.77 -16.54 13.60
N GLY A 792 1.41 -16.75 12.44
CA GLY A 792 0.82 -17.45 11.29
C GLY A 792 0.39 -16.56 10.12
N MET A 793 0.75 -15.27 10.08
CA MET A 793 0.34 -14.35 9.01
C MET A 793 0.80 -14.78 7.61
N SER A 794 1.87 -15.60 7.53
CA SER A 794 2.39 -16.16 6.28
C SER A 794 1.63 -17.41 5.78
N GLU A 795 0.61 -17.86 6.51
CA GLU A 795 -0.32 -18.89 6.02
C GLU A 795 -1.25 -18.27 4.97
N SER A 796 -1.06 -18.66 3.70
CA SER A 796 -2.00 -18.30 2.63
C SER A 796 -3.33 -19.03 2.76
N LEU A 797 -4.39 -18.46 2.18
CA LEU A 797 -5.70 -19.11 2.17
C LEU A 797 -5.66 -20.50 1.50
N PHE A 798 -4.83 -20.64 0.46
CA PHE A 798 -4.58 -21.93 -0.18
C PHE A 798 -4.04 -22.96 0.81
N LYS A 799 -3.00 -22.61 1.58
CA LYS A 799 -2.39 -23.53 2.55
C LYS A 799 -3.36 -23.90 3.67
N ARG A 800 -4.12 -22.91 4.17
CA ARG A 800 -5.13 -23.13 5.19
C ARG A 800 -6.18 -24.16 4.78
N LEU A 801 -6.76 -24.01 3.59
CA LEU A 801 -7.84 -24.87 3.10
C LEU A 801 -7.35 -26.25 2.61
N GLU A 802 -6.05 -26.43 2.41
CA GLU A 802 -5.44 -27.69 1.97
C GLU A 802 -5.66 -28.85 2.96
N GLN A 803 -5.98 -28.56 4.22
CA GLN A 803 -6.36 -29.56 5.21
C GLN A 803 -7.54 -30.43 4.74
N ASN A 804 -8.42 -29.88 3.90
CA ASN A 804 -9.51 -30.61 3.26
C ASN A 804 -9.03 -31.32 1.99
N GLN A 805 -8.38 -32.47 2.15
CA GLN A 805 -7.76 -33.25 1.05
C GLN A 805 -8.72 -33.59 -0.10
N ASN A 806 -10.02 -33.76 0.18
CA ASN A 806 -11.04 -34.04 -0.84
C ASN A 806 -11.21 -32.91 -1.87
N ALA A 807 -10.77 -31.68 -1.57
CA ALA A 807 -10.82 -30.57 -2.50
C ALA A 807 -9.50 -30.38 -3.29
N VAL A 808 -8.46 -31.15 -2.98
CA VAL A 808 -7.12 -30.97 -3.54
C VAL A 808 -6.93 -31.80 -4.80
N VAL A 809 -6.51 -31.17 -5.88
CA VAL A 809 -6.05 -31.85 -7.10
C VAL A 809 -4.62 -31.41 -7.41
N GLN A 810 -3.72 -32.39 -7.51
CA GLN A 810 -2.31 -32.12 -7.80
C GLN A 810 -2.02 -32.29 -9.28
N LEU A 811 -1.41 -31.27 -9.88
CA LEU A 811 -0.83 -31.39 -11.22
C LEU A 811 0.61 -31.88 -11.08
N THR A 812 0.91 -33.05 -11.65
CA THR A 812 2.21 -33.73 -11.47
C THR A 812 3.05 -33.78 -12.76
N VAL A 813 2.41 -33.71 -13.92
CA VAL A 813 3.08 -33.79 -15.23
C VAL A 813 3.62 -32.42 -15.63
N GLN A 814 4.94 -32.27 -15.71
CA GLN A 814 5.65 -31.03 -16.00
C GLN A 814 6.32 -31.01 -17.38
N TYR A 815 6.40 -29.82 -18.00
CA TYR A 815 6.88 -29.60 -19.36
C TYR A 815 8.02 -28.58 -19.45
N ARG A 816 8.76 -28.39 -18.35
CA ARG A 816 9.83 -27.38 -18.22
C ARG A 816 11.21 -28.01 -18.08
N MET A 817 11.41 -28.77 -17.01
CA MET A 817 12.70 -29.26 -16.57
C MET A 817 13.01 -30.59 -17.27
N ASN A 818 14.26 -30.80 -17.68
CA ASN A 818 14.72 -32.13 -18.01
C ASN A 818 14.77 -33.04 -16.76
N SER A 819 14.97 -34.33 -16.96
CA SER A 819 14.88 -35.33 -15.89
C SER A 819 15.86 -35.09 -14.74
N LYS A 820 17.11 -34.71 -15.05
CA LYS A 820 18.17 -34.43 -14.06
C LYS A 820 17.91 -33.17 -13.23
N ILE A 821 17.32 -32.12 -13.81
CA ILE A 821 16.93 -30.92 -13.04
C ILE A 821 15.68 -31.23 -12.19
N MET A 822 14.70 -31.93 -12.76
CA MET A 822 13.47 -32.31 -12.06
C MET A 822 13.74 -33.20 -10.84
N SER A 823 14.71 -34.12 -10.93
CA SER A 823 15.05 -35.05 -9.84
C SER A 823 15.48 -34.31 -8.57
N LEU A 824 16.15 -33.16 -8.68
CA LEU A 824 16.53 -32.32 -7.53
C LEU A 824 15.30 -31.90 -6.74
N SER A 825 14.29 -31.32 -7.42
CA SER A 825 13.06 -30.86 -6.78
C SER A 825 12.20 -32.02 -6.25
N ASN A 826 12.18 -33.16 -6.95
CA ASN A 826 11.49 -34.36 -6.48
C ASN A 826 12.09 -34.89 -5.17
N MET A 827 13.42 -34.91 -5.06
CA MET A 827 14.10 -35.37 -3.84
C MET A 827 13.96 -34.36 -2.70
N LEU A 828 14.10 -33.07 -2.99
CA LEU A 828 14.04 -32.04 -1.96
C LEU A 828 12.63 -31.84 -1.40
N VAL A 829 11.62 -31.83 -2.28
CA VAL A 829 10.32 -31.20 -2.02
C VAL A 829 9.11 -32.06 -2.40
N TYR A 830 9.08 -32.58 -3.64
CA TYR A 830 7.84 -33.16 -4.20
C TYR A 830 7.72 -34.68 -4.05
N GLU A 831 8.61 -35.33 -3.30
CA GLU A 831 8.54 -36.76 -2.95
C GLU A 831 8.38 -37.68 -4.19
N GLY A 832 9.07 -37.36 -5.28
CA GLY A 832 9.00 -38.14 -6.52
C GLY A 832 7.74 -37.94 -7.37
N LYS A 833 6.81 -37.05 -6.98
CA LYS A 833 5.52 -36.87 -7.66
C LYS A 833 5.62 -36.18 -9.03
N LEU A 834 6.68 -35.43 -9.34
CA LEU A 834 6.84 -34.77 -10.64
C LEU A 834 7.27 -35.75 -11.73
N GLU A 835 6.62 -35.66 -12.89
CA GLU A 835 6.89 -36.48 -14.06
C GLU A 835 7.13 -35.61 -15.30
N CYS A 836 8.09 -35.97 -16.15
CA CYS A 836 8.29 -35.29 -17.44
C CYS A 836 7.13 -35.64 -18.39
N GLY A 837 6.49 -34.62 -18.97
CA GLY A 837 5.33 -34.83 -19.85
C GLY A 837 5.64 -35.40 -21.24
N SER A 838 6.92 -35.58 -21.58
CA SER A 838 7.37 -36.29 -22.79
C SER A 838 8.85 -36.63 -22.69
N GLU A 839 9.31 -37.62 -23.46
CA GLU A 839 10.74 -37.94 -23.60
C GLU A 839 11.55 -36.76 -24.14
N LYS A 840 10.97 -35.96 -25.04
CA LYS A 840 11.60 -34.73 -25.56
C LYS A 840 11.97 -33.75 -24.45
N VAL A 841 11.10 -33.58 -23.45
CA VAL A 841 11.38 -32.73 -22.28
C VAL A 841 12.40 -33.41 -21.37
N SER A 842 12.22 -34.71 -21.09
CA SER A 842 13.12 -35.49 -20.23
C SER A 842 14.58 -35.42 -20.67
N ASN A 843 14.83 -35.50 -21.98
CA ASN A 843 16.16 -35.58 -22.58
C ASN A 843 16.64 -34.23 -23.15
N ALA A 844 15.94 -33.12 -22.87
CA ALA A 844 16.30 -31.82 -23.40
C ALA A 844 17.62 -31.29 -22.81
N THR A 845 18.58 -30.96 -23.67
CA THR A 845 19.86 -30.35 -23.31
C THR A 845 19.97 -28.92 -23.86
N VAL A 846 20.96 -28.17 -23.37
CA VAL A 846 21.16 -26.79 -23.82
C VAL A 846 21.75 -26.76 -25.22
N ASN A 847 21.17 -25.95 -26.11
CA ASN A 847 21.69 -25.78 -27.46
C ASN A 847 22.84 -24.76 -27.48
N LEU A 848 24.06 -25.24 -27.73
CA LEU A 848 25.30 -24.44 -27.78
C LEU A 848 26.03 -24.68 -29.12
N PRO A 849 25.58 -24.05 -30.23
CA PRO A 849 26.08 -24.37 -31.57
C PRO A 849 27.58 -24.03 -31.78
N ASN A 850 28.10 -23.04 -31.06
CA ASN A 850 29.49 -22.59 -31.19
C ASN A 850 30.42 -23.23 -30.16
N LEU A 851 29.97 -24.23 -29.40
CA LEU A 851 30.75 -24.85 -28.33
C LEU A 851 32.08 -25.44 -28.82
N LYS A 852 32.08 -26.08 -30.01
CA LYS A 852 33.31 -26.66 -30.59
C LYS A 852 34.37 -25.60 -30.88
N LYS A 853 33.94 -24.46 -31.46
CA LYS A 853 34.82 -23.31 -31.73
C LYS A 853 35.36 -22.72 -30.43
N LEU A 854 34.49 -22.51 -29.45
CA LEU A 854 34.90 -21.98 -28.14
C LEU A 854 35.89 -22.90 -27.42
N LYS A 855 35.74 -24.23 -27.52
CA LYS A 855 36.69 -25.19 -26.93
C LYS A 855 38.08 -25.09 -27.55
N LEU A 856 38.16 -24.80 -28.86
CA LEU A 856 39.44 -24.56 -29.55
C LEU A 856 40.09 -23.24 -29.10
N ASP A 857 39.29 -22.17 -28.95
CA ASP A 857 39.76 -20.86 -28.52
C ASP A 857 40.27 -20.84 -27.06
N LEU A 858 39.76 -21.73 -26.20
CA LEU A 858 40.11 -21.83 -24.78
C LEU A 858 41.38 -22.69 -24.49
N GLY A 859 41.94 -23.37 -25.50
CA GLY A 859 43.14 -24.21 -25.39
C GLY A 859 43.01 -25.50 -24.56
N ASP A 860 44.02 -26.38 -24.66
CA ASP A 860 44.11 -27.67 -23.95
C ASP A 860 44.20 -27.54 -22.42
N ALA A 861 44.54 -26.35 -21.91
CA ALA A 861 44.59 -26.01 -20.49
C ALA A 861 43.23 -25.63 -19.87
N SER A 862 42.11 -25.89 -20.57
CA SER A 862 40.78 -25.71 -20.01
C SER A 862 40.51 -26.75 -18.90
N LYS A 863 40.67 -26.29 -17.66
CA LYS A 863 40.46 -27.00 -16.40
C LYS A 863 39.17 -27.85 -16.41
N SER A 864 39.20 -29.02 -15.76
CA SER A 864 38.10 -30.00 -15.73
C SER A 864 36.72 -29.39 -15.45
N TRP A 865 36.62 -28.47 -14.48
CA TRP A 865 35.37 -27.82 -14.11
C TRP A 865 34.73 -27.01 -15.26
N LEU A 866 35.53 -26.42 -16.16
CA LEU A 866 35.00 -25.62 -17.27
C LEU A 866 34.39 -26.51 -18.36
N LYS A 867 35.00 -27.68 -18.59
CA LYS A 867 34.47 -28.69 -19.52
C LYS A 867 33.12 -29.21 -19.02
N GLU A 868 32.99 -29.48 -17.72
CA GLU A 868 31.74 -29.91 -17.09
C GLU A 868 30.64 -28.84 -17.14
N VAL A 869 30.96 -27.58 -16.83
CA VAL A 869 29.97 -26.49 -16.86
C VAL A 869 29.40 -26.27 -18.26
N LEU A 870 30.24 -26.31 -19.29
CA LEU A 870 29.84 -26.07 -20.68
C LEU A 870 29.26 -27.32 -21.37
N ASP A 871 29.42 -28.50 -20.79
CA ASP A 871 28.91 -29.76 -21.35
C ASP A 871 27.36 -29.82 -21.30
N PRO A 872 26.67 -29.88 -22.44
CA PRO A 872 25.21 -30.00 -22.47
C PRO A 872 24.66 -31.26 -21.78
N ASP A 873 25.44 -32.35 -21.72
CA ASP A 873 25.04 -33.63 -21.11
C ASP A 873 25.17 -33.65 -19.57
N THR A 874 25.70 -32.56 -19.03
CA THR A 874 25.74 -32.23 -17.61
C THR A 874 24.78 -31.06 -17.28
N PRO A 875 23.45 -31.29 -17.21
CA PRO A 875 22.45 -30.25 -16.93
C PRO A 875 22.60 -29.54 -15.59
N VAL A 876 23.13 -30.21 -14.57
CA VAL A 876 23.24 -29.68 -13.21
C VAL A 876 24.73 -29.64 -12.84
N CYS A 877 25.21 -28.47 -12.43
CA CYS A 877 26.57 -28.29 -11.96
C CYS A 877 26.59 -27.36 -10.75
N PHE A 878 27.36 -27.75 -9.72
CA PHE A 878 27.66 -26.89 -8.57
C PHE A 878 29.14 -26.54 -8.55
N LEU A 879 29.45 -25.26 -8.63
CA LEU A 879 30.80 -24.70 -8.55
C LEU A 879 31.11 -24.30 -7.11
N ASN A 880 31.88 -25.14 -6.43
CA ASN A 880 32.34 -24.86 -5.07
C ASN A 880 33.45 -23.80 -5.09
N THR A 881 33.22 -22.68 -4.41
CA THR A 881 34.17 -21.56 -4.31
C THR A 881 35.12 -21.65 -3.11
N GLU A 882 35.06 -22.71 -2.29
CA GLU A 882 35.91 -22.89 -1.10
C GLU A 882 37.41 -22.67 -1.35
N LYS A 883 37.94 -23.21 -2.46
CA LYS A 883 39.37 -23.10 -2.82
C LYS A 883 39.75 -21.75 -3.45
N VAL A 884 38.80 -20.82 -3.55
CA VAL A 884 39.00 -19.50 -4.16
C VAL A 884 38.61 -18.43 -3.14
N PRO A 885 39.44 -17.40 -2.94
CA PRO A 885 39.12 -16.32 -2.01
C PRO A 885 37.95 -15.50 -2.56
N ALA A 886 36.75 -15.90 -2.19
CA ALA A 886 35.48 -15.28 -2.57
C ALA A 886 34.75 -14.74 -1.33
N PRO A 887 35.34 -13.80 -0.57
CA PRO A 887 34.73 -13.31 0.66
C PRO A 887 33.40 -12.60 0.39
N GLU A 888 32.48 -12.68 1.35
CA GLU A 888 31.28 -11.86 1.34
C GLU A 888 31.58 -10.44 1.86
N HIS A 889 30.86 -9.46 1.33
CA HIS A 889 30.88 -8.07 1.74
C HIS A 889 29.50 -7.66 2.25
N ALA A 890 29.43 -7.17 3.49
CA ALA A 890 28.21 -6.66 4.09
C ALA A 890 28.23 -5.12 4.12
N GLU A 891 27.23 -4.47 3.52
CA GLU A 891 27.08 -3.02 3.51
C GLU A 891 25.60 -2.64 3.70
N LYS A 892 25.29 -1.73 4.63
CA LYS A 892 23.93 -1.21 4.89
C LYS A 892 22.85 -2.31 5.04
N GLY A 893 23.18 -3.42 5.70
CA GLY A 893 22.28 -4.58 5.88
C GLY A 893 22.12 -5.47 4.64
N GLY A 894 22.83 -5.17 3.56
CA GLY A 894 22.97 -5.97 2.36
C GLY A 894 24.18 -6.90 2.37
N ILE A 895 24.13 -7.97 1.60
CA ILE A 895 25.26 -8.90 1.41
C ILE A 895 25.53 -9.05 -0.09
N SER A 896 26.80 -9.00 -0.48
CA SER A 896 27.29 -9.21 -1.86
C SER A 896 28.59 -10.01 -1.86
N ASN A 897 28.97 -10.55 -3.01
CA ASN A 897 30.20 -11.29 -3.22
C ASN A 897 30.72 -10.98 -4.62
N VAL A 898 31.73 -10.10 -4.68
CA VAL A 898 32.29 -9.57 -5.93
C VAL A 898 32.97 -10.68 -6.73
N THR A 899 33.62 -11.64 -6.06
CA THR A 899 34.28 -12.77 -6.72
C THR A 899 33.25 -13.70 -7.38
N GLU A 900 32.18 -14.05 -6.68
CA GLU A 900 31.06 -14.79 -7.30
C GLU A 900 30.44 -14.01 -8.46
N ALA A 901 30.24 -12.70 -8.32
CA ALA A 901 29.67 -11.87 -9.39
C ALA A 901 30.53 -11.90 -10.67
N LYS A 902 31.88 -11.85 -10.52
CA LYS A 902 32.82 -12.01 -11.65
C LYS A 902 32.75 -13.40 -12.27
N ILE A 903 32.62 -14.46 -11.46
CA ILE A 903 32.46 -15.84 -11.95
C ILE A 903 31.17 -15.95 -12.78
N VAL A 904 30.04 -15.46 -12.24
CA VAL A 904 28.74 -15.47 -12.94
C VAL A 904 28.81 -14.71 -14.26
N LEU A 905 29.44 -13.54 -14.29
CA LEU A 905 29.61 -12.76 -15.51
C LEU A 905 30.46 -13.51 -16.54
N PHE A 906 31.58 -14.09 -16.09
CA PHE A 906 32.45 -14.89 -16.94
C PHE A 906 31.68 -16.06 -17.58
N LEU A 907 30.94 -16.83 -16.78
CA LEU A 907 30.11 -17.94 -17.27
C LEU A 907 29.04 -17.47 -18.26
N THR A 908 28.40 -16.35 -17.97
CA THR A 908 27.39 -15.75 -18.85
C THR A 908 28.00 -15.41 -20.21
N SER A 909 29.18 -14.78 -20.22
CA SER A 909 29.90 -14.45 -21.44
C SER A 909 30.28 -15.69 -22.26
N LEU A 910 30.66 -16.79 -21.59
CA LEU A 910 31.00 -18.05 -22.25
C LEU A 910 29.77 -18.70 -22.87
N PHE A 911 28.63 -18.74 -22.19
CA PHE A 911 27.40 -19.30 -22.76
C PHE A 911 26.94 -18.49 -23.99
N ILE A 912 27.07 -17.16 -23.96
CA ILE A 912 26.76 -16.30 -25.11
C ILE A 912 27.73 -16.59 -26.27
N LYS A 913 29.05 -16.66 -26.01
CA LYS A 913 30.05 -17.02 -27.03
C LYS A 913 29.84 -18.42 -27.59
N ALA A 914 29.39 -19.37 -26.77
CA ALA A 914 28.99 -20.72 -27.17
C ALA A 914 27.70 -20.76 -28.00
N GLY A 915 27.03 -19.62 -28.21
CA GLY A 915 25.88 -19.47 -29.11
C GLY A 915 24.52 -19.43 -28.41
N CYS A 916 24.48 -19.31 -27.07
CA CYS A 916 23.24 -19.12 -26.34
C CYS A 916 22.74 -17.67 -26.49
N LYS A 917 21.42 -17.48 -26.67
CA LYS A 917 20.84 -16.14 -26.73
C LYS A 917 20.79 -15.53 -25.33
N PRO A 918 21.15 -14.24 -25.15
CA PRO A 918 21.08 -13.58 -23.85
C PRO A 918 19.70 -13.69 -23.18
N SER A 919 18.62 -13.65 -23.97
CA SER A 919 17.24 -13.78 -23.48
C SER A 919 16.91 -15.15 -22.85
N ASP A 920 17.69 -16.19 -23.18
CA ASP A 920 17.52 -17.56 -22.72
C ASP A 920 18.34 -17.88 -21.46
N ILE A 921 19.09 -16.90 -20.95
CA ILE A 921 19.89 -16.97 -19.73
C ILE A 921 19.21 -16.14 -18.63
N GLY A 922 19.18 -16.67 -17.41
CA GLY A 922 18.76 -15.94 -16.23
C GLY A 922 19.72 -16.10 -15.06
N ILE A 923 19.97 -15.00 -14.34
CA ILE A 923 20.80 -14.99 -13.15
C ILE A 923 19.94 -14.71 -11.93
N ILE A 924 20.07 -15.59 -10.92
CA ILE A 924 19.31 -15.55 -9.67
C ILE A 924 20.29 -15.38 -8.50
N SER A 925 19.94 -14.52 -7.57
CA SER A 925 20.60 -14.43 -6.26
C SER A 925 19.59 -14.11 -5.17
N PRO A 926 19.76 -14.64 -3.93
CA PRO A 926 18.87 -14.34 -2.81
C PRO A 926 19.02 -12.90 -2.30
N TYR A 927 20.15 -12.23 -2.58
CA TYR A 927 20.44 -10.89 -2.05
C TYR A 927 20.36 -9.81 -3.14
N ARG A 928 19.58 -8.75 -2.89
CA ARG A 928 19.41 -7.63 -3.83
C ARG A 928 20.72 -6.89 -4.12
N HIS A 929 21.57 -6.73 -3.12
CA HIS A 929 22.87 -6.07 -3.29
C HIS A 929 23.79 -6.85 -4.24
N GLN A 930 23.77 -8.18 -4.21
CA GLN A 930 24.49 -8.99 -5.19
C GLN A 930 24.00 -8.75 -6.62
N LEU A 931 22.68 -8.61 -6.82
CA LEU A 931 22.12 -8.33 -8.15
C LEU A 931 22.59 -6.97 -8.68
N LYS A 932 22.67 -5.96 -7.81
CA LYS A 932 23.24 -4.65 -8.17
C LYS A 932 24.70 -4.79 -8.61
N THR A 933 25.52 -5.48 -7.82
CA THR A 933 26.93 -5.75 -8.18
C THR A 933 27.06 -6.46 -9.53
N ILE A 934 26.23 -7.48 -9.80
CA ILE A 934 26.22 -8.20 -11.09
C ILE A 934 25.79 -7.26 -12.23
N THR A 935 24.75 -6.46 -12.02
CA THR A 935 24.21 -5.54 -13.03
C THR A 935 25.21 -4.44 -13.38
N ASP A 936 25.88 -3.86 -12.37
CA ASP A 936 26.89 -2.83 -12.57
C ASP A 936 28.11 -3.36 -13.35
N LEU A 937 28.50 -4.62 -13.10
CA LEU A 937 29.55 -5.28 -13.87
C LEU A 937 29.10 -5.61 -15.30
N MET A 938 27.85 -6.03 -15.50
CA MET A 938 27.28 -6.26 -16.84
C MET A 938 27.19 -4.99 -17.69
N ALA A 939 26.82 -3.87 -17.07
CA ALA A 939 26.71 -2.57 -17.76
C ALA A 939 28.05 -2.14 -18.36
N LYS A 940 29.16 -2.39 -17.67
CA LYS A 940 30.53 -2.14 -18.18
C LYS A 940 30.85 -2.98 -19.41
N TRP A 941 30.23 -4.14 -19.56
CA TRP A 941 30.45 -5.10 -20.65
C TRP A 941 29.44 -4.96 -21.80
N LYS A 942 28.57 -3.94 -21.75
CA LYS A 942 27.50 -3.66 -22.74
C LYS A 942 26.51 -4.81 -22.97
N GLU A 943 26.39 -5.75 -22.02
CA GLU A 943 25.52 -6.93 -22.16
C GLU A 943 24.27 -6.84 -21.27
N ASN A 944 23.44 -5.82 -21.50
CA ASN A 944 22.25 -5.52 -20.67
C ASN A 944 21.02 -6.39 -21.00
N ARG A 945 21.18 -7.45 -21.80
CA ARG A 945 20.07 -8.26 -22.33
C ARG A 945 19.78 -9.53 -21.52
N VAL A 946 20.64 -9.86 -20.55
CA VAL A 946 20.46 -11.01 -19.65
C VAL A 946 19.63 -10.58 -18.45
N GLU A 947 18.69 -11.44 -18.05
CA GLU A 947 17.79 -11.12 -16.94
C GLU A 947 18.47 -11.40 -15.58
N VAL A 948 18.57 -10.40 -14.71
CA VAL A 948 19.17 -10.49 -13.37
C VAL A 948 18.10 -10.11 -12.34
N ASN A 949 17.67 -11.04 -11.49
CA ASN A 949 16.55 -10.82 -10.58
C ASN A 949 16.66 -11.69 -9.31
N THR A 950 15.90 -11.32 -8.27
CA THR A 950 15.78 -12.15 -7.05
C THR A 950 14.95 -13.39 -7.34
N VAL A 951 15.03 -14.38 -6.46
CA VAL A 951 14.18 -15.59 -6.47
C VAL A 951 12.70 -15.20 -6.58
N ASP A 952 12.27 -14.22 -5.77
CA ASP A 952 10.89 -13.72 -5.71
C ASP A 952 10.42 -13.14 -7.05
N LYS A 953 11.25 -12.33 -7.73
CA LYS A 953 10.91 -11.74 -9.03
C LYS A 953 10.93 -12.75 -10.18
N TYR A 954 11.61 -13.89 -10.01
CA TYR A 954 11.67 -14.98 -10.99
C TYR A 954 10.49 -15.95 -10.93
N GLN A 955 9.58 -15.76 -9.97
CA GLN A 955 8.40 -16.62 -9.85
C GLN A 955 7.52 -16.56 -11.10
N GLY A 956 6.98 -17.72 -11.49
CA GLY A 956 6.25 -17.86 -12.76
C GLY A 956 7.11 -17.88 -14.03
N ARG A 957 8.38 -17.45 -13.98
CA ARG A 957 9.30 -17.39 -15.15
C ARG A 957 10.15 -18.66 -15.28
N ASP A 958 10.79 -18.82 -16.44
CA ASP A 958 11.78 -19.86 -16.71
C ASP A 958 12.75 -19.46 -17.83
N LYS A 959 13.93 -20.08 -17.85
CA LYS A 959 14.99 -19.85 -18.83
C LYS A 959 15.64 -21.17 -19.24
N SER A 960 16.31 -21.17 -20.41
CA SER A 960 17.07 -22.33 -20.86
C SER A 960 18.23 -22.62 -19.91
N ILE A 961 18.96 -21.56 -19.52
CA ILE A 961 20.07 -21.61 -18.56
C ILE A 961 19.75 -20.73 -17.36
N ILE A 962 19.90 -21.26 -16.16
CA ILE A 962 19.86 -20.49 -14.91
C ILE A 962 21.21 -20.59 -14.22
N ILE A 963 21.72 -19.44 -13.78
CA ILE A 963 22.92 -19.33 -12.95
C ILE A 963 22.51 -18.77 -11.58
N VAL A 964 22.82 -19.49 -10.50
CA VAL A 964 22.50 -19.08 -9.13
C VAL A 964 23.78 -18.70 -8.39
N SER A 965 23.84 -17.48 -7.85
CA SER A 965 24.90 -17.04 -6.93
C SER A 965 24.36 -17.00 -5.50
N PHE A 966 24.93 -17.84 -4.63
CA PHE A 966 24.49 -17.99 -3.24
C PHE A 966 25.11 -16.96 -2.29
N VAL A 967 26.21 -16.31 -2.69
CA VAL A 967 26.85 -15.16 -2.04
C VAL A 967 27.56 -15.47 -0.73
N ARG A 968 26.92 -16.25 0.16
CA ARG A 968 27.36 -16.46 1.53
C ARG A 968 28.67 -17.26 1.57
N ASN A 969 29.63 -16.68 2.26
CA ASN A 969 30.95 -17.25 2.51
C ASN A 969 31.46 -16.80 3.89
N SER A 970 30.75 -17.23 4.94
CA SER A 970 31.13 -17.11 6.35
C SER A 970 30.71 -18.36 7.10
N ILE A 971 31.42 -18.70 8.18
CA ILE A 971 31.15 -19.84 9.08
C ILE A 971 30.51 -19.34 10.40
N ASP A 972 30.31 -18.03 10.56
CA ASP A 972 29.74 -17.45 11.79
C ASP A 972 28.30 -17.92 12.08
N GLU A 973 27.96 -18.03 13.37
CA GLU A 973 26.65 -18.47 13.87
C GLU A 973 25.48 -17.56 13.44
N ASN A 974 25.76 -16.31 13.03
CA ASN A 974 24.75 -15.34 12.61
C ASN A 974 24.31 -15.57 11.14
N LEU A 975 23.79 -16.78 10.89
CA LEU A 975 23.29 -17.25 9.60
C LEU A 975 22.00 -16.53 9.23
N GLY A 976 22.02 -15.73 8.17
CA GLY A 976 20.85 -15.01 7.66
C GLY A 976 19.65 -15.93 7.38
N SER A 977 18.43 -15.45 7.59
CA SER A 977 17.21 -16.27 7.49
C SER A 977 16.79 -16.63 6.07
N LEU A 978 17.27 -15.90 5.05
CA LEU A 978 16.83 -16.04 3.65
C LEU A 978 17.14 -17.41 3.05
N LEU A 979 18.29 -18.01 3.37
CA LEU A 979 18.71 -19.31 2.85
C LEU A 979 18.15 -20.49 3.65
N LYS A 980 17.55 -20.24 4.83
CA LYS A 980 16.86 -21.28 5.62
C LYS A 980 15.51 -21.68 5.01
N ASP A 981 14.97 -20.87 4.11
CA ASP A 981 13.68 -21.13 3.47
C ASP A 981 13.84 -22.07 2.25
N TRP A 982 13.47 -23.33 2.44
CA TRP A 982 13.49 -24.35 1.37
C TRP A 982 12.62 -23.96 0.17
N ARG A 983 11.57 -23.15 0.35
CA ARG A 983 10.68 -22.69 -0.75
C ARG A 983 11.44 -21.78 -1.71
N ARG A 984 12.30 -20.90 -1.19
CA ARG A 984 13.16 -20.03 -2.02
C ARG A 984 14.15 -20.86 -2.84
N LEU A 985 14.76 -21.87 -2.22
CA LEU A 985 15.65 -22.80 -2.91
C LEU A 985 14.91 -23.57 -4.02
N ASN A 986 13.72 -24.10 -3.72
CA ASN A 986 12.88 -24.80 -4.69
C ASN A 986 12.51 -23.91 -5.89
N VAL A 987 12.12 -22.65 -5.66
CA VAL A 987 11.84 -21.71 -6.75
C VAL A 987 13.08 -21.50 -7.61
N ALA A 988 14.26 -21.26 -7.01
CA ALA A 988 15.51 -21.03 -7.73
C ALA A 988 15.88 -22.19 -8.67
N ILE A 989 15.84 -23.43 -8.16
CA ILE A 989 16.19 -24.65 -8.91
C ILE A 989 15.21 -24.87 -10.08
N THR A 990 13.93 -24.64 -9.85
CA THR A 990 12.85 -24.96 -10.81
C THR A 990 12.67 -23.93 -11.93
N ARG A 991 13.56 -22.92 -12.02
CA ARG A 991 13.55 -21.92 -13.12
C ARG A 991 14.26 -22.43 -14.37
N ALA A 992 15.15 -23.41 -14.25
CA ALA A 992 15.95 -23.92 -15.37
C ALA A 992 15.17 -24.94 -16.22
N LYS A 993 15.28 -24.84 -17.55
CA LYS A 993 14.79 -25.88 -18.48
C LYS A 993 15.84 -26.92 -18.80
N HIS A 994 17.03 -26.46 -19.21
CA HIS A 994 18.04 -27.31 -19.83
C HIS A 994 19.34 -27.37 -19.03
N LYS A 995 19.78 -26.26 -18.43
CA LYS A 995 21.00 -26.20 -17.62
C LYS A 995 20.84 -25.31 -16.38
N LEU A 996 21.28 -25.81 -15.23
CA LEU A 996 21.32 -25.15 -13.93
C LEU A 996 22.77 -25.14 -13.43
N VAL A 997 23.32 -23.94 -13.28
CA VAL A 997 24.66 -23.73 -12.69
C VAL A 997 24.51 -23.03 -11.37
N MET A 998 25.08 -23.59 -10.31
CA MET A 998 25.06 -23.05 -8.96
C MET A 998 26.47 -22.67 -8.54
N VAL A 999 26.63 -21.51 -7.90
CA VAL A 999 27.93 -20.99 -7.47
C VAL A 999 27.83 -20.61 -5.99
N GLY A 1000 28.75 -21.12 -5.18
CA GLY A 1000 28.85 -20.73 -3.77
C GLY A 1000 29.83 -21.57 -2.96
N CYS A 1001 30.00 -21.20 -1.68
CA CYS A 1001 30.93 -21.86 -0.76
C CYS A 1001 30.27 -23.04 -0.06
N VAL A 1002 30.70 -24.27 -0.34
CA VAL A 1002 30.07 -25.48 0.22
C VAL A 1002 30.07 -25.49 1.76
N PRO A 1003 31.19 -25.27 2.47
CA PRO A 1003 31.20 -25.25 3.93
C PRO A 1003 30.18 -24.27 4.54
N SER A 1004 30.11 -23.04 4.03
CA SER A 1004 29.16 -22.04 4.50
C SER A 1004 27.70 -22.39 4.19
N LEU A 1005 27.44 -23.02 3.05
CA LEU A 1005 26.09 -23.37 2.62
C LEU A 1005 25.56 -24.62 3.33
N CYS A 1006 26.42 -25.54 3.76
CA CYS A 1006 26.04 -26.69 4.59
C CYS A 1006 25.47 -26.28 5.95
N CYS A 1007 25.74 -25.05 6.43
CA CYS A 1007 25.11 -24.53 7.65
C CYS A 1007 23.60 -24.25 7.50
N TYR A 1008 23.04 -24.34 6.29
CA TYR A 1008 21.60 -24.18 6.04
C TYR A 1008 20.96 -25.54 5.69
N PRO A 1009 19.98 -26.03 6.46
CA PRO A 1009 19.41 -27.37 6.26
C PRO A 1009 18.91 -27.67 4.82
N PRO A 1010 18.24 -26.74 4.10
CA PRO A 1010 17.81 -27.01 2.74
C PRO A 1010 18.98 -27.20 1.76
N LEU A 1011 20.08 -26.46 1.97
CA LEU A 1011 21.26 -26.49 1.11
C LEU A 1011 22.15 -27.68 1.44
N GLU A 1012 22.28 -28.06 2.71
CA GLU A 1012 22.93 -29.30 3.12
C GLU A 1012 22.30 -30.51 2.41
N LYS A 1013 20.97 -30.65 2.48
CA LYS A 1013 20.23 -31.73 1.81
C LYS A 1013 20.47 -31.74 0.29
N LEU A 1014 20.50 -30.56 -0.35
CA LEU A 1014 20.82 -30.42 -1.77
C LEU A 1014 22.25 -30.87 -2.05
N LEU A 1015 23.22 -30.39 -1.29
CA LEU A 1015 24.65 -30.66 -1.49
C LEU A 1015 24.97 -32.14 -1.29
N CYS A 1016 24.43 -32.80 -0.26
CA CYS A 1016 24.57 -34.25 -0.07
C CYS A 1016 24.05 -35.04 -1.29
N HIS A 1017 22.91 -34.64 -1.85
CA HIS A 1017 22.39 -35.28 -3.05
C HIS A 1017 23.28 -35.04 -4.27
N LEU A 1018 23.75 -33.81 -4.48
CA LEU A 1018 24.68 -33.49 -5.57
C LEU A 1018 26.00 -34.27 -5.45
N GLN A 1019 26.50 -34.48 -4.22
CA GLN A 1019 27.68 -35.33 -3.97
C GLN A 1019 27.41 -36.79 -4.34
N SER A 1020 26.26 -37.34 -3.93
CA SER A 1020 25.90 -38.74 -4.24
C SER A 1020 25.78 -39.02 -5.75
N GLN A 1021 25.54 -37.98 -6.55
CA GLN A 1021 25.40 -38.06 -8.01
C GLN A 1021 26.64 -37.55 -8.76
N ALA A 1022 27.75 -37.27 -8.07
CA ALA A 1022 28.98 -36.71 -8.63
C ALA A 1022 28.78 -35.40 -9.43
N MET A 1023 27.89 -34.51 -8.98
CA MET A 1023 27.53 -33.25 -9.66
C MET A 1023 28.23 -32.00 -9.08
N ILE A 1024 29.24 -32.16 -8.21
CA ILE A 1024 30.01 -31.06 -7.61
C ILE A 1024 31.39 -30.95 -8.28
N SER A 1025 31.66 -29.78 -8.86
CA SER A 1025 32.93 -29.45 -9.49
C SER A 1025 33.73 -28.49 -8.60
N PHE A 1026 35.04 -28.73 -8.45
CA PHE A 1026 35.92 -27.85 -7.68
C PHE A 1026 36.48 -26.72 -8.54
N PHE A 1027 36.22 -25.47 -8.15
CA PHE A 1027 36.76 -24.30 -8.81
C PHE A 1027 38.25 -24.09 -8.43
N SER A 1028 39.13 -23.84 -9.39
CA SER A 1028 40.54 -23.49 -9.14
C SER A 1028 40.95 -22.22 -9.89
N ILE A 1029 41.70 -21.32 -9.23
CA ILE A 1029 42.02 -19.95 -9.70
C ILE A 1029 42.77 -19.95 -11.04
N ILE A 1030 42.31 -19.10 -11.97
CA ILE A 1030 43.03 -18.76 -13.21
C ILE A 1030 44.20 -17.83 -12.82
N HIS A 1031 45.42 -18.35 -12.70
CA HIS A 1031 46.61 -17.51 -12.78
C HIS A 1031 46.99 -17.40 -14.27
N LYS A 1032 46.86 -16.18 -14.80
CA LYS A 1032 47.14 -15.77 -16.18
C LYS A 1032 46.19 -16.32 -17.24
N CYS A 1033 45.17 -15.54 -17.58
CA CYS A 1033 44.63 -15.54 -18.94
C CYS A 1033 44.40 -14.08 -19.33
N ASN A 1034 45.17 -13.56 -20.29
CA ASN A 1034 45.07 -12.20 -20.84
C ASN A 1034 43.82 -12.02 -21.73
N ILE A 1035 42.67 -12.58 -21.32
CA ILE A 1035 41.36 -12.42 -21.97
C ILE A 1035 40.36 -11.75 -20.99
N LEU A 1036 40.85 -11.18 -19.89
CA LEU A 1036 40.08 -10.36 -18.94
C LEU A 1036 40.20 -8.88 -19.27
#